data_AF-A0AAD9AAC2-F1
#
_entry.id   AF-A0AAD9AAC2-F1
#
_cell.length_a   1.000
_cell.length_b   1.000
_cell.length_c   1.000
_cell.angle_alpha   90.00
_cell.angle_beta   90.00
_cell.angle_gamma   90.00
#
_symmetry.space_group_name_H-M   'P 1'
#
loop_
_entity.id
_entity.type
_entity.pdbx_description
1 polymer ?
#
loop_
_entity_poly.entity_id
_entity_poly.type
_entity_poly.pdbx_seq_one_letter_code
_entity_poly.pdbx_strand_id
1 'polypeptide(L)'
;MDYSSDSSSDSVIASCVGPPALDHPRRRTYLARMPVTVSKPRKAKQQPPQDIIDEFWTKFTTKTPGKATTVIPQNEYAEKVARRSAAATGVCTQTSYDEAAAVCKTKVDKIVQECRRVNQKYRDPHFDLEFDLKFGRRDCLESLWNTKNKEPSPSSFAPKAVKRVVDIFDSPQFYIDGPTANDVRQGRDGDCWLMAALCNLSNKSGLIEKVCVAHDQDVGVYGFVFHRDGEWFSEIIDDKLYLTKPDYDEGYLERILWEDRERVNSEEAYRRIYQSNSGALYFAQCENPNETWLPLLEKAYAKAHGDYACIEGGFTGEAIEDLTGGVTSEIYTTDILDKEYFWKEKLLRVNESWLLGCSTGFASKGWGERKGIIEMHAYSVMKAVEMDNQRLVLLKNPWGKGEWKGAWSDGSSQWTPEWLQKLNHKFGDDGAFWISYQDLLKKYNIFDVTRLFGPEWKVTSIWTTFSVPWTLDYHDTHFAFELSKPTSVVLVLANLDERYFKGLEGQYRFDLQFRLHIAGQEDYVVRSPASYRMNRSVNVELDLEAGSYEVYVRIDAVRNDSILSIEQVIRNNAKSRREKLTRIGLAYDLAHSKGRVVESAELKVAREAHENKQREKKRAEIRSKIQEEREQEHYLRVKAAKRDKKQMAKRHARHKARAEKRKATQAKTRYDTNDRPGPEKSAQTPEKFKSSPKKHVQIQELEVQTKDLNISERDKQTASSGASNKHAASPKTLSDSGPVGDVTRPFEATPSGILGGSSDNRGLAGLHPAKARETPIVDIRREAANTTNESRQATPQRSEDTQSDPSAPSENSDAFGVMLCESDDDLSSISSLSDLSERELDIRIEDFKSRENSPGRLPPPSNPSNLLDDQDEFERDPWNAVAVVGLRVYHKVLEDDENEVIVKLRVVPPNPFAEEEVIAKDADSSKKKPKGLDVDDSAKDATLEGEIQQRKKSIAPSGDDL
;
A
#
# COMPACT_ATOMS: atom_id res chain seq x y z
N MET A 1 -54.65 -10.15 10.03
CA MET A 1 -54.54 -11.62 10.12
C MET A 1 -53.05 -11.91 10.27
N ASP A 2 -52.43 -11.78 11.46
CA ASP A 2 -52.79 -12.23 12.84
C ASP A 2 -52.67 -13.77 12.93
N TYR A 3 -52.02 -14.41 13.92
CA TYR A 3 -51.53 -14.06 15.28
C TYR A 3 -50.05 -14.54 15.47
N SER A 4 -49.16 -13.97 16.30
CA SER A 4 -48.99 -14.02 17.80
C SER A 4 -48.76 -15.44 18.38
N SER A 5 -47.93 -15.73 19.41
CA SER A 5 -47.03 -14.93 20.30
C SER A 5 -46.20 -15.83 21.26
N ASP A 6 -45.10 -15.30 21.85
CA ASP A 6 -44.56 -15.57 23.22
C ASP A 6 -44.02 -16.98 23.64
N SER A 7 -43.12 -17.19 24.65
CA SER A 7 -42.24 -16.29 25.47
C SER A 7 -41.15 -17.08 26.30
N SER A 8 -40.28 -16.35 27.03
CA SER A 8 -39.54 -16.60 28.33
C SER A 8 -39.53 -17.99 29.04
N SER A 9 -38.57 -18.38 29.93
CA SER A 9 -37.28 -17.84 30.45
C SER A 9 -36.60 -18.84 31.45
N ASP A 10 -35.29 -18.68 31.72
CA ASP A 10 -34.46 -19.02 32.91
C ASP A 10 -34.77 -20.16 33.91
N SER A 11 -33.71 -20.83 34.39
CA SER A 11 -33.66 -21.49 35.73
C SER A 11 -32.23 -21.54 36.31
N VAL A 12 -32.12 -21.69 37.64
CA VAL A 12 -30.89 -21.46 38.44
C VAL A 12 -30.46 -22.72 39.23
N ILE A 13 -29.15 -22.92 39.43
CA ILE A 13 -28.58 -23.98 40.29
C ILE A 13 -28.15 -23.39 41.63
N ALA A 14 -28.48 -24.07 42.74
CA ALA A 14 -28.20 -23.66 44.11
C ALA A 14 -27.30 -24.63 44.90
N SER A 15 -26.77 -24.15 46.04
CA SER A 15 -25.71 -24.78 46.84
C SER A 15 -26.18 -25.70 47.97
N CYS A 16 -25.32 -26.64 48.39
CA CYS A 16 -25.37 -27.31 49.70
C CYS A 16 -23.99 -27.30 50.40
N VAL A 17 -23.99 -27.34 51.75
CA VAL A 17 -22.80 -27.19 52.63
C VAL A 17 -22.80 -28.27 53.72
N GLY A 18 -21.63 -28.69 54.20
CA GLY A 18 -21.45 -29.66 55.31
C GLY A 18 -20.49 -29.19 56.42
N PRO A 19 -20.60 -29.72 57.67
CA PRO A 19 -19.96 -29.15 58.88
C PRO A 19 -18.59 -29.78 59.30
N PRO A 20 -17.88 -29.25 60.33
CA PRO A 20 -16.42 -29.48 60.50
C PRO A 20 -15.90 -30.05 61.86
N ALA A 21 -14.67 -30.62 61.78
CA ALA A 21 -13.53 -30.59 62.74
C ALA A 21 -13.36 -31.59 63.94
N LEU A 22 -12.08 -31.76 64.33
CA LEU A 22 -11.46 -32.34 65.57
C LEU A 22 -11.38 -33.90 65.73
N ASP A 23 -10.32 -34.54 66.27
CA ASP A 23 -8.92 -34.14 66.56
C ASP A 23 -7.92 -35.33 66.84
N HIS A 24 -6.59 -35.11 66.65
CA HIS A 24 -5.40 -35.74 67.30
C HIS A 24 -5.07 -37.28 67.18
N PRO A 25 -3.84 -37.79 67.51
CA PRO A 25 -2.50 -37.31 67.09
C PRO A 25 -1.36 -38.38 66.86
N ARG A 26 -0.22 -37.95 66.25
CA ARG A 26 1.19 -38.49 66.35
C ARG A 26 1.55 -39.92 65.83
N ARG A 27 2.41 -39.99 64.79
CA ARG A 27 3.88 -40.24 64.92
C ARG A 27 4.69 -40.02 63.61
N ARG A 28 6.02 -39.91 63.76
CA ARG A 28 7.02 -39.48 62.76
C ARG A 28 7.38 -40.55 61.71
N THR A 29 7.80 -40.10 60.52
CA THR A 29 9.21 -40.27 60.08
C THR A 29 9.60 -39.20 59.06
N TYR A 30 10.90 -38.87 58.97
CA TYR A 30 11.45 -37.87 58.05
C TYR A 30 12.30 -38.58 56.99
N LEU A 31 12.19 -38.17 55.72
CA LEU A 31 13.23 -38.34 54.71
C LEU A 31 13.42 -37.01 53.98
N ALA A 32 14.67 -36.54 53.93
CA ALA A 32 15.00 -35.28 53.29
C ALA A 32 15.04 -35.45 51.76
N ARG A 33 14.39 -34.54 51.03
CA ARG A 33 14.69 -34.27 49.62
C ARG A 33 15.17 -32.83 49.49
N MET A 34 16.14 -32.62 48.60
CA MET A 34 16.66 -31.29 48.29
C MET A 34 15.53 -30.37 47.78
N PRO A 35 15.59 -29.05 48.03
CA PRO A 35 14.62 -28.12 47.51
C PRO A 35 14.79 -28.01 45.98
N VAL A 36 14.02 -28.81 45.24
CA VAL A 36 13.74 -28.52 43.83
C VAL A 36 13.07 -27.16 43.79
N THR A 37 13.77 -26.17 43.25
CA THR A 37 13.20 -24.84 43.00
C THR A 37 12.24 -24.94 41.83
N VAL A 38 11.05 -25.48 42.10
CA VAL A 38 9.91 -25.36 41.20
C VAL A 38 9.67 -23.87 41.00
N SER A 39 10.03 -23.37 39.83
CA SER A 39 9.68 -22.02 39.41
C SER A 39 8.16 -21.93 39.48
N LYS A 40 7.64 -21.17 40.46
CA LYS A 40 6.22 -20.84 40.52
C LYS A 40 5.84 -20.32 39.13
N PRO A 41 4.74 -20.78 38.52
CA PRO A 41 4.27 -20.17 37.28
C PRO A 41 4.20 -18.66 37.53
N ARG A 42 4.80 -17.87 36.64
CA ARG A 42 4.67 -16.41 36.71
C ARG A 42 3.18 -16.14 36.71
N LYS A 43 2.64 -15.63 37.83
CA LYS A 43 1.31 -15.02 37.78
C LYS A 43 1.38 -13.98 36.68
N ALA A 44 0.52 -14.10 35.67
CA ALA A 44 0.31 -13.02 34.73
C ALA A 44 0.10 -11.75 35.56
N LYS A 45 0.83 -10.67 35.24
CA LYS A 45 0.54 -9.39 35.87
C LYS A 45 -0.90 -9.06 35.50
N GLN A 46 -1.73 -8.76 36.48
CA GLN A 46 -3.00 -8.10 36.20
C GLN A 46 -2.64 -6.66 35.81
N GLN A 47 -2.35 -6.45 34.52
CA GLN A 47 -2.35 -5.13 33.92
C GLN A 47 -3.77 -4.54 34.06
N PRO A 48 -3.91 -3.24 34.33
CA PRO A 48 -5.18 -2.55 34.18
C PRO A 48 -5.76 -2.80 32.77
N PRO A 49 -7.10 -2.88 32.61
CA PRO A 49 -7.71 -3.07 31.29
C PRO A 49 -7.30 -2.00 30.27
N GLN A 50 -7.07 -0.76 30.71
CA GLN A 50 -6.60 0.33 29.85
C GLN A 50 -5.18 0.06 29.34
N ASP A 51 -4.21 -0.26 30.21
CA ASP A 51 -2.84 -0.60 29.81
C ASP A 51 -2.78 -1.71 28.74
N ILE A 52 -3.72 -2.68 28.78
CA ILE A 52 -3.82 -3.77 27.79
C ILE A 52 -4.35 -3.23 26.44
N ILE A 53 -5.34 -2.34 26.47
CA ILE A 53 -5.90 -1.69 25.28
C ILE A 53 -4.88 -0.73 24.64
N ASP A 54 -4.13 0.00 25.47
CA ASP A 54 -3.07 0.92 25.02
C ASP A 54 -1.87 0.14 24.44
N GLU A 55 -1.50 -1.00 25.05
CA GLU A 55 -0.51 -1.93 24.48
C GLU A 55 -0.99 -2.46 23.11
N PHE A 56 -2.25 -2.86 22.99
CA PHE A 56 -2.86 -3.27 21.73
C PHE A 56 -2.78 -2.17 20.66
N TRP A 57 -3.25 -0.96 20.92
CA TRP A 57 -3.19 0.14 19.93
C TRP A 57 -1.75 0.51 19.54
N THR A 58 -0.81 0.41 20.48
CA THR A 58 0.62 0.67 20.27
C THR A 58 1.31 -0.39 19.39
N LYS A 59 0.79 -1.62 19.35
CA LYS A 59 1.23 -2.69 18.43
C LYS A 59 0.49 -2.63 17.10
N PHE A 60 -0.83 -2.49 17.14
CA PHE A 60 -1.70 -2.53 15.98
C PHE A 60 -1.47 -1.35 15.03
N THR A 61 -1.10 -0.16 15.54
CA THR A 61 -0.82 1.01 14.69
C THR A 61 0.64 1.02 14.22
N THR A 62 0.88 0.89 12.91
CA THR A 62 2.25 0.93 12.36
C THR A 62 2.89 2.30 12.58
N LYS A 63 4.06 2.35 13.23
CA LYS A 63 4.79 3.59 13.56
C LYS A 63 5.50 4.25 12.36
N THR A 64 5.71 3.48 11.30
CA THR A 64 6.25 3.90 10.01
C THR A 64 5.41 3.30 8.88
N PRO A 65 4.18 3.78 8.68
CA PRO A 65 3.30 3.24 7.66
C PRO A 65 3.89 3.49 6.28
N GLY A 66 3.80 2.50 5.39
CA GLY A 66 4.48 2.48 4.12
C GLY A 66 3.81 1.55 3.12
N LYS A 67 3.41 2.11 1.98
CA LYS A 67 3.01 1.37 0.79
C LYS A 67 4.25 1.00 -0.03
N ALA A 68 4.21 -0.12 -0.73
CA ALA A 68 5.16 -0.35 -1.83
C ALA A 68 4.91 0.73 -2.89
N THR A 69 5.87 1.63 -3.13
CA THR A 69 5.78 2.65 -4.21
C THR A 69 6.53 2.24 -5.47
N THR A 70 7.07 1.02 -5.50
CA THR A 70 7.74 0.41 -6.65
C THR A 70 7.71 -1.12 -6.51
N VAL A 71 7.31 -1.80 -7.58
CA VAL A 71 7.22 -3.25 -7.74
C VAL A 71 8.32 -3.77 -8.67
N ILE A 72 8.74 -3.00 -9.68
CA ILE A 72 9.77 -3.42 -10.64
C ILE A 72 11.15 -2.88 -10.24
N PRO A 73 12.21 -3.71 -10.24
CA PRO A 73 13.58 -3.23 -10.00
C PRO A 73 14.02 -2.15 -10.99
N GLN A 74 14.43 -0.98 -10.47
CA GLN A 74 15.12 0.11 -11.19
C GLN A 74 14.34 0.69 -12.39
N ASN A 75 13.11 1.14 -12.15
CA ASN A 75 12.25 1.76 -13.16
C ASN A 75 12.58 3.26 -13.39
N GLU A 76 13.64 3.55 -14.16
CA GLU A 76 14.03 4.93 -14.54
C GLU A 76 12.89 5.73 -15.21
N TYR A 77 11.95 5.06 -15.89
CA TYR A 77 10.85 5.74 -16.57
C TYR A 77 9.83 6.29 -15.57
N ALA A 78 9.39 5.46 -14.62
CA ALA A 78 8.51 5.91 -13.54
C ALA A 78 9.16 7.01 -12.68
N GLU A 79 10.48 6.97 -12.44
CA GLU A 79 11.17 8.07 -11.77
C GLU A 79 11.19 9.39 -12.58
N LYS A 80 11.26 9.32 -13.90
CA LYS A 80 11.20 10.50 -14.78
C LYS A 80 9.78 11.08 -14.85
N VAL A 81 8.75 10.23 -14.73
CA VAL A 81 7.34 10.64 -14.61
C VAL A 81 7.07 11.29 -13.25
N ALA A 82 7.52 10.67 -12.13
CA ALA A 82 7.38 11.23 -10.77
C ALA A 82 7.83 12.69 -10.69
N ARG A 83 9.00 13.01 -11.28
CA ARG A 83 9.59 14.36 -11.28
C ARG A 83 8.80 15.38 -12.12
N ARG A 84 7.90 14.94 -13.00
CA ARG A 84 6.99 15.80 -13.76
C ARG A 84 5.68 16.01 -13.00
N SER A 85 5.00 14.93 -12.60
CA SER A 85 3.68 15.02 -11.95
C SER A 85 3.74 15.66 -10.54
N ALA A 86 4.92 15.80 -9.95
CA ALA A 86 5.14 16.58 -8.72
C ALA A 86 5.11 18.11 -8.90
N ALA A 87 5.15 18.63 -10.14
CA ALA A 87 5.09 20.06 -10.42
C ALA A 87 3.65 20.48 -10.77
N ALA A 88 2.93 21.05 -9.78
CA ALA A 88 1.57 21.57 -9.98
C ALA A 88 1.55 22.68 -11.03
N THR A 89 1.12 22.32 -12.24
CA THR A 89 1.12 23.17 -13.43
C THR A 89 -0.31 23.21 -13.97
N GLY A 90 -0.89 24.40 -14.12
CA GLY A 90 -2.21 24.55 -14.74
C GLY A 90 -2.13 24.41 -16.26
N VAL A 91 -2.98 23.57 -16.85
CA VAL A 91 -3.00 23.29 -18.30
C VAL A 91 -4.45 23.34 -18.80
N CYS A 92 -4.66 23.78 -20.05
CA CYS A 92 -5.96 23.64 -20.71
C CYS A 92 -6.28 22.15 -20.95
N THR A 93 -7.53 21.76 -20.68
CA THR A 93 -8.02 20.38 -20.85
C THR A 93 -7.79 19.84 -22.26
N GLN A 94 -8.05 20.67 -23.28
CA GLN A 94 -7.94 20.34 -24.69
C GLN A 94 -6.47 20.22 -25.14
N THR A 95 -5.56 21.10 -24.67
CA THR A 95 -4.11 21.03 -25.01
C THR A 95 -3.47 19.72 -24.53
N SER A 96 -3.79 19.28 -23.31
CA SER A 96 -3.28 18.03 -22.74
C SER A 96 -3.71 16.80 -23.57
N TYR A 97 -4.96 16.80 -24.04
CA TYR A 97 -5.46 15.80 -25.00
C TYR A 97 -4.75 15.89 -26.36
N ASP A 98 -4.56 17.10 -26.91
CA ASP A 98 -3.98 17.29 -28.25
C ASP A 98 -2.50 16.85 -28.31
N GLU A 99 -1.74 17.04 -27.25
CA GLU A 99 -0.38 16.48 -27.11
C GLU A 99 -0.40 14.95 -27.14
N ALA A 100 -1.28 14.31 -26.37
CA ALA A 100 -1.42 12.85 -26.35
C ALA A 100 -1.87 12.30 -27.72
N ALA A 101 -2.78 12.98 -28.41
CA ALA A 101 -3.25 12.62 -29.74
C ALA A 101 -2.16 12.79 -30.82
N ALA A 102 -1.36 13.86 -30.76
CA ALA A 102 -0.22 14.07 -31.65
C ALA A 102 0.88 13.00 -31.45
N VAL A 103 1.16 12.64 -30.19
CA VAL A 103 2.08 11.54 -29.84
C VAL A 103 1.53 10.20 -30.35
N CYS A 104 0.22 9.96 -30.26
CA CYS A 104 -0.42 8.75 -30.79
C CYS A 104 -0.26 8.64 -32.31
N LYS A 105 -0.65 9.70 -33.05
CA LYS A 105 -0.49 9.81 -34.51
C LYS A 105 0.95 9.51 -34.95
N THR A 106 1.93 10.20 -34.34
CA THR A 106 3.36 10.04 -34.64
C THR A 106 3.86 8.60 -34.44
N LYS A 107 3.35 7.88 -33.43
CA LYS A 107 3.68 6.47 -33.20
C LYS A 107 3.06 5.55 -34.26
N VAL A 108 1.78 5.76 -34.61
CA VAL A 108 1.09 4.99 -35.67
C VAL A 108 1.78 5.21 -37.02
N ASP A 109 2.08 6.45 -37.40
CA ASP A 109 2.81 6.76 -38.64
C ASP A 109 4.16 6.04 -38.72
N LYS A 110 4.91 5.99 -37.61
CA LYS A 110 6.18 5.27 -37.53
C LYS A 110 5.99 3.76 -37.73
N ILE A 111 4.99 3.17 -37.07
CA ILE A 111 4.65 1.74 -37.22
C ILE A 111 4.25 1.43 -38.67
N VAL A 112 3.42 2.26 -39.28
CA VAL A 112 3.00 2.16 -40.68
C VAL A 112 4.19 2.19 -41.64
N GLN A 113 5.13 3.12 -41.43
CA GLN A 113 6.37 3.20 -42.23
C GLN A 113 7.29 1.98 -42.04
N GLU A 114 7.33 1.41 -40.84
CA GLU A 114 8.12 0.20 -40.54
C GLU A 114 7.49 -1.04 -41.18
N CYS A 115 6.20 -1.27 -40.94
CA CYS A 115 5.40 -2.34 -41.52
C CYS A 115 5.44 -2.34 -43.06
N ARG A 116 5.26 -1.18 -43.71
CA ARG A 116 5.38 -1.05 -45.17
C ARG A 116 6.81 -1.28 -45.68
N ARG A 117 7.85 -1.00 -44.89
CA ARG A 117 9.26 -1.27 -45.24
C ARG A 117 9.61 -2.75 -45.18
N VAL A 118 9.06 -3.50 -44.21
CA VAL A 118 9.32 -4.95 -44.06
C VAL A 118 8.29 -5.85 -44.75
N ASN A 119 7.24 -5.26 -45.33
CA ASN A 119 6.09 -5.93 -45.92
C ASN A 119 5.38 -6.91 -44.95
N GLN A 120 5.03 -6.41 -43.76
CA GLN A 120 4.30 -7.17 -42.73
C GLN A 120 3.20 -6.30 -42.10
N LYS A 121 2.00 -6.85 -41.89
CA LYS A 121 0.97 -6.25 -41.02
C LYS A 121 1.51 -6.11 -39.60
N TYR A 122 1.08 -5.06 -38.88
CA TYR A 122 1.44 -4.85 -37.48
C TYR A 122 1.00 -6.05 -36.61
N ARG A 123 1.76 -6.33 -35.55
CA ARG A 123 1.46 -7.34 -34.54
C ARG A 123 1.88 -6.74 -33.21
N ASP A 124 0.95 -6.64 -32.25
CA ASP A 124 1.22 -5.97 -30.98
C ASP A 124 2.08 -6.85 -30.07
N PRO A 125 3.37 -6.51 -29.82
CA PRO A 125 4.26 -7.36 -29.04
C PRO A 125 3.92 -7.35 -27.53
N HIS A 126 3.01 -6.48 -27.08
CA HIS A 126 2.60 -6.36 -25.69
C HIS A 126 1.20 -6.91 -25.40
N PHE A 127 0.42 -7.27 -26.43
CA PHE A 127 -0.97 -7.74 -26.33
C PHE A 127 -1.36 -8.73 -27.45
N ASP A 128 -0.47 -9.68 -27.75
CA ASP A 128 -0.62 -10.65 -28.85
C ASP A 128 -1.63 -11.76 -28.53
N LEU A 129 -2.91 -11.50 -28.80
CA LEU A 129 -4.03 -12.39 -28.54
C LEU A 129 -3.83 -13.81 -29.10
N GLU A 130 -3.15 -13.94 -30.26
CA GLU A 130 -3.03 -15.23 -30.95
C GLU A 130 -2.03 -16.16 -30.25
N PHE A 131 -0.83 -15.67 -29.91
CA PHE A 131 0.13 -16.48 -29.15
C PHE A 131 -0.31 -16.63 -27.69
N ASP A 132 -1.02 -15.65 -27.12
CA ASP A 132 -1.60 -15.79 -25.78
C ASP A 132 -2.59 -16.96 -25.68
N LEU A 133 -3.44 -17.11 -26.69
CA LEU A 133 -4.39 -18.22 -26.80
C LEU A 133 -3.71 -19.55 -27.17
N LYS A 134 -2.90 -19.58 -28.24
CA LYS A 134 -2.31 -20.82 -28.77
C LYS A 134 -1.26 -21.45 -27.83
N PHE A 135 -0.61 -20.66 -26.96
CA PHE A 135 0.24 -21.19 -25.89
C PHE A 135 -0.48 -21.32 -24.53
N GLY A 136 -1.78 -21.03 -24.44
CA GLY A 136 -2.56 -21.17 -23.21
C GLY A 136 -2.13 -20.26 -22.07
N ARG A 137 -1.50 -19.12 -22.37
CA ARG A 137 -0.94 -18.16 -21.40
C ARG A 137 -2.02 -17.35 -20.69
N ARG A 138 -3.07 -16.95 -21.42
CA ARG A 138 -4.22 -16.15 -20.95
C ARG A 138 -3.85 -14.79 -20.33
N ASP A 139 -2.66 -14.25 -20.61
CA ASP A 139 -2.18 -12.95 -20.15
C ASP A 139 -2.90 -11.75 -20.79
N CYS A 140 -3.66 -11.95 -21.87
CA CYS A 140 -4.55 -10.93 -22.44
C CYS A 140 -6.01 -11.07 -21.96
N LEU A 141 -6.38 -12.23 -21.39
CA LEU A 141 -7.72 -12.54 -20.90
C LEU A 141 -7.87 -12.38 -19.38
N GLU A 142 -6.83 -12.71 -18.60
CA GLU A 142 -6.90 -12.84 -17.14
C GLU A 142 -5.90 -11.94 -16.41
N SER A 143 -6.37 -11.24 -15.39
CA SER A 143 -5.58 -10.34 -14.53
C SER A 143 -4.60 -11.11 -13.61
N LEU A 144 -3.82 -10.41 -12.79
CA LEU A 144 -2.96 -11.07 -11.79
C LEU A 144 -3.83 -11.58 -10.63
N TRP A 145 -3.65 -12.85 -10.23
CA TRP A 145 -4.48 -13.46 -9.17
C TRP A 145 -4.05 -13.00 -7.77
N ASN A 146 -5.00 -12.46 -7.00
CA ASN A 146 -4.75 -11.88 -5.68
C ASN A 146 -5.67 -12.37 -4.54
N THR A 147 -6.58 -13.34 -4.71
CA THR A 147 -7.45 -13.78 -3.60
C THR A 147 -6.91 -15.01 -2.84
N LYS A 148 -7.10 -15.04 -1.52
CA LYS A 148 -6.70 -16.13 -0.61
C LYS A 148 -7.66 -17.31 -0.70
N ASN A 149 -7.14 -18.51 -0.48
CA ASN A 149 -7.87 -19.78 -0.22
C ASN A 149 -8.89 -20.21 -1.30
N LYS A 150 -8.92 -19.52 -2.44
CA LYS A 150 -9.46 -19.98 -3.71
C LYS A 150 -8.27 -20.23 -4.62
N GLU A 151 -8.28 -21.36 -5.33
CA GLU A 151 -7.48 -21.46 -6.56
C GLU A 151 -7.94 -20.39 -7.55
N PRO A 152 -7.09 -19.91 -8.46
CA PRO A 152 -7.53 -19.05 -9.56
C PRO A 152 -8.65 -19.76 -10.31
N SER A 153 -9.88 -19.29 -10.13
CA SER A 153 -11.01 -19.75 -10.91
C SER A 153 -10.66 -19.48 -12.37
N PRO A 154 -10.65 -20.49 -13.26
CA PRO A 154 -10.45 -20.23 -14.68
C PRO A 154 -11.52 -19.24 -15.11
N SER A 155 -11.13 -18.15 -15.78
CA SER A 155 -12.10 -17.15 -16.22
C SER A 155 -13.15 -17.79 -17.13
N SER A 156 -14.37 -17.26 -17.04
CA SER A 156 -15.50 -17.53 -17.94
C SER A 156 -15.12 -17.42 -19.41
N PHE A 157 -14.08 -16.66 -19.75
CA PHE A 157 -13.55 -16.50 -21.09
C PHE A 157 -13.00 -17.80 -21.68
N ALA A 158 -13.76 -18.34 -22.63
CA ALA A 158 -13.38 -19.48 -23.45
C ALA A 158 -13.46 -19.16 -24.98
N PRO A 159 -12.81 -18.09 -25.48
CA PRO A 159 -12.65 -17.87 -26.91
C PRO A 159 -11.92 -19.04 -27.57
N LYS A 160 -12.16 -19.24 -28.86
CA LYS A 160 -11.79 -20.48 -29.56
C LYS A 160 -10.83 -20.32 -30.73
N ALA A 161 -10.74 -19.13 -31.32
CA ALA A 161 -9.73 -18.78 -32.31
C ALA A 161 -9.39 -17.28 -32.22
N VAL A 162 -8.34 -16.87 -32.94
CA VAL A 162 -7.96 -15.46 -33.13
C VAL A 162 -7.62 -15.26 -34.60
N LYS A 163 -8.25 -14.28 -35.23
CA LYS A 163 -8.01 -13.90 -36.63
C LYS A 163 -7.85 -12.38 -36.78
N ARG A 164 -7.30 -11.91 -37.89
CA ARG A 164 -7.31 -10.47 -38.22
C ARG A 164 -8.67 -10.06 -38.78
N VAL A 165 -9.00 -8.78 -38.68
CA VAL A 165 -10.19 -8.17 -39.31
C VAL A 165 -10.35 -8.63 -40.77
N VAL A 166 -9.29 -8.61 -41.58
CA VAL A 166 -9.35 -9.02 -43.00
C VAL A 166 -9.61 -10.50 -43.26
N ASP A 167 -9.51 -11.37 -42.24
CA ASP A 167 -9.81 -12.80 -42.34
C ASP A 167 -11.24 -13.14 -41.81
N ILE A 168 -11.85 -12.21 -41.08
CA ILE A 168 -13.17 -12.31 -40.44
C ILE A 168 -14.25 -11.62 -41.29
N PHE A 169 -13.92 -10.48 -41.88
CA PHE A 169 -14.89 -9.62 -42.57
C PHE A 169 -14.65 -9.68 -44.08
N ASP A 170 -15.70 -9.86 -44.89
CA ASP A 170 -15.57 -9.92 -46.36
C ASP A 170 -15.36 -8.51 -46.98
N SER A 171 -15.80 -7.43 -46.30
CA SER A 171 -15.58 -6.04 -46.73
C SER A 171 -15.49 -5.08 -45.52
N PRO A 172 -14.48 -5.24 -44.64
CA PRO A 172 -14.38 -4.47 -43.40
C PRO A 172 -14.27 -2.97 -43.64
N GLN A 173 -14.98 -2.19 -42.81
CA GLN A 173 -14.77 -0.75 -42.66
C GLN A 173 -14.73 -0.40 -41.17
N PHE A 174 -13.93 0.61 -40.81
CA PHE A 174 -13.82 1.04 -39.42
C PHE A 174 -15.15 1.63 -38.91
N TYR A 175 -15.71 2.59 -39.65
CA TYR A 175 -17.05 3.16 -39.44
C TYR A 175 -17.91 2.92 -40.69
N ILE A 176 -19.21 2.69 -40.52
CA ILE A 176 -20.21 2.68 -41.60
C ILE A 176 -21.35 3.62 -41.20
N ASP A 177 -21.63 4.64 -42.02
CA ASP A 177 -22.52 5.78 -41.72
C ASP A 177 -22.14 6.64 -40.47
N GLY A 178 -21.06 6.28 -39.78
CA GLY A 178 -20.50 6.96 -38.60
C GLY A 178 -20.79 6.20 -37.31
N PRO A 179 -19.98 6.35 -36.24
CA PRO A 179 -20.18 5.57 -35.01
C PRO A 179 -21.49 5.97 -34.31
N THR A 180 -22.47 5.07 -34.30
CA THR A 180 -23.78 5.27 -33.67
C THR A 180 -23.95 4.41 -32.41
N ALA A 181 -24.96 4.73 -31.60
CA ALA A 181 -25.33 3.91 -30.45
C ALA A 181 -26.07 2.61 -30.82
N ASN A 182 -26.54 2.49 -32.07
CA ASN A 182 -27.21 1.28 -32.55
C ASN A 182 -26.19 0.20 -32.93
N ASP A 183 -25.01 0.59 -33.40
CA ASP A 183 -23.88 -0.30 -33.67
C ASP A 183 -23.56 -1.14 -32.42
N VAL A 184 -23.67 -0.57 -31.22
CA VAL A 184 -23.23 -1.18 -29.97
C VAL A 184 -24.06 -2.41 -29.59
N ARG A 185 -23.44 -3.59 -29.69
CA ARG A 185 -23.95 -4.88 -29.17
C ARG A 185 -22.87 -5.55 -28.30
N GLN A 186 -23.13 -5.66 -27.00
CA GLN A 186 -22.22 -6.27 -26.03
C GLN A 186 -21.95 -7.76 -26.33
N GLY A 187 -20.71 -8.18 -26.11
CA GLY A 187 -20.25 -9.56 -26.32
C GLY A 187 -20.47 -10.50 -25.13
N ARG A 188 -19.55 -11.45 -24.95
CA ARG A 188 -19.55 -12.46 -23.86
C ARG A 188 -18.71 -12.03 -22.65
N ASP A 189 -18.85 -10.77 -22.24
CA ASP A 189 -18.09 -10.12 -21.17
C ASP A 189 -19.03 -9.37 -20.19
N GLY A 190 -18.55 -9.06 -18.98
CA GLY A 190 -19.25 -8.33 -17.92
C GLY A 190 -19.11 -6.80 -18.03
N ASP A 191 -18.85 -6.29 -19.23
CA ASP A 191 -18.38 -4.94 -19.53
C ASP A 191 -19.50 -3.93 -19.85
N CYS A 192 -20.76 -4.25 -19.56
CA CYS A 192 -21.95 -3.46 -19.91
C CYS A 192 -21.86 -1.94 -19.65
N TRP A 193 -21.12 -1.53 -18.61
CA TRP A 193 -20.82 -0.16 -18.24
C TRP A 193 -20.01 0.59 -19.30
N LEU A 194 -19.01 -0.07 -19.91
CA LEU A 194 -18.23 0.45 -21.03
C LEU A 194 -19.11 0.58 -22.28
N MET A 195 -19.89 -0.46 -22.60
CA MET A 195 -20.79 -0.42 -23.76
C MET A 195 -21.88 0.65 -23.63
N ALA A 196 -22.43 0.87 -22.43
CA ALA A 196 -23.36 1.96 -22.16
C ALA A 196 -22.68 3.35 -22.21
N ALA A 197 -21.40 3.46 -21.82
CA ALA A 197 -20.62 4.68 -22.04
C ALA A 197 -20.40 4.95 -23.53
N LEU A 198 -20.08 3.93 -24.33
CA LEU A 198 -19.88 4.06 -25.78
C LEU A 198 -21.18 4.46 -26.50
N CYS A 199 -22.34 3.91 -26.13
CA CYS A 199 -23.65 4.40 -26.57
C CYS A 199 -23.83 5.91 -26.28
N ASN A 200 -23.51 6.36 -25.06
CA ASN A 200 -23.58 7.77 -24.67
C ASN A 200 -22.61 8.65 -25.49
N LEU A 201 -21.38 8.18 -25.76
CA LEU A 201 -20.41 8.92 -26.56
C LEU A 201 -20.84 9.02 -28.04
N SER A 202 -21.26 7.92 -28.66
CA SER A 202 -21.74 7.90 -30.06
C SER A 202 -22.92 8.85 -30.32
N ASN A 203 -23.66 9.20 -29.26
CA ASN A 203 -24.80 10.11 -29.33
C ASN A 203 -24.40 11.61 -29.34
N LYS A 204 -23.13 11.94 -29.09
CA LYS A 204 -22.55 13.28 -29.27
C LYS A 204 -21.43 13.21 -30.31
N SER A 205 -21.78 13.53 -31.57
CA SER A 205 -20.90 13.49 -32.75
C SER A 205 -19.50 14.05 -32.48
N GLY A 206 -18.46 13.31 -32.87
CA GLY A 206 -17.06 13.69 -32.68
C GLY A 206 -16.42 13.20 -31.38
N LEU A 207 -17.15 12.54 -30.46
CA LEU A 207 -16.54 11.97 -29.25
C LEU A 207 -15.81 10.64 -29.52
N ILE A 208 -16.40 9.71 -30.27
CA ILE A 208 -15.76 8.41 -30.58
C ILE A 208 -14.51 8.62 -31.46
N GLU A 209 -14.56 9.61 -32.34
CA GLU A 209 -13.50 10.05 -33.23
C GLU A 209 -12.38 10.84 -32.48
N LYS A 210 -12.64 11.31 -31.25
CA LYS A 210 -11.60 11.74 -30.32
C LYS A 210 -10.93 10.57 -29.59
N VAL A 211 -11.62 9.44 -29.41
CA VAL A 211 -11.01 8.24 -28.79
C VAL A 211 -10.09 7.53 -29.78
N CYS A 212 -10.49 7.35 -31.05
CA CYS A 212 -9.62 6.75 -32.09
C CYS A 212 -9.00 7.82 -33.00
N VAL A 213 -7.74 8.19 -32.76
CA VAL A 213 -7.11 9.37 -33.36
C VAL A 213 -6.25 9.09 -34.60
N ALA A 214 -5.91 7.82 -34.87
CA ALA A 214 -5.14 7.39 -36.04
C ALA A 214 -5.31 5.88 -36.32
N HIS A 215 -5.43 5.48 -37.59
CA HIS A 215 -5.43 4.07 -37.98
C HIS A 215 -5.00 3.84 -39.43
N ASP A 216 -4.48 2.65 -39.72
CA ASP A 216 -4.19 2.17 -41.08
C ASP A 216 -4.69 0.72 -41.21
N GLN A 217 -5.76 0.52 -41.98
CA GLN A 217 -6.48 -0.76 -42.08
C GLN A 217 -5.68 -1.81 -42.88
N ASP A 218 -4.89 -1.38 -43.87
CA ASP A 218 -4.02 -2.27 -44.65
C ASP A 218 -2.93 -2.86 -43.76
N VAL A 219 -2.23 -1.99 -43.00
CA VAL A 219 -1.22 -2.40 -42.02
C VAL A 219 -1.85 -3.11 -40.82
N GLY A 220 -3.10 -2.82 -40.49
CA GLY A 220 -3.81 -3.38 -39.34
C GLY A 220 -3.29 -2.82 -38.02
N VAL A 221 -3.17 -1.49 -37.93
CA VAL A 221 -2.75 -0.75 -36.72
C VAL A 221 -3.72 0.37 -36.38
N TYR A 222 -4.08 0.49 -35.10
CA TYR A 222 -5.05 1.46 -34.60
C TYR A 222 -4.50 2.12 -33.32
N GLY A 223 -4.58 3.44 -33.25
CA GLY A 223 -4.11 4.26 -32.14
C GLY A 223 -5.24 5.02 -31.47
N PHE A 224 -5.39 4.78 -30.18
CA PHE A 224 -6.43 5.33 -29.32
C PHE A 224 -5.84 6.27 -28.26
N VAL A 225 -6.69 7.13 -27.70
CA VAL A 225 -6.36 8.06 -26.62
C VAL A 225 -7.38 7.90 -25.49
N PHE A 226 -6.87 7.74 -24.28
CA PHE A 226 -7.64 7.56 -23.04
C PHE A 226 -7.15 8.52 -21.96
N HIS A 227 -8.00 8.81 -20.99
CA HIS A 227 -7.68 9.64 -19.83
C HIS A 227 -7.59 8.77 -18.57
N ARG A 228 -6.63 9.04 -17.67
CA ARG A 228 -6.42 8.25 -16.44
C ARG A 228 -5.64 9.03 -15.39
N ASP A 229 -6.09 9.01 -14.15
CA ASP A 229 -5.44 9.69 -13.01
C ASP A 229 -5.06 11.16 -13.32
N GLY A 230 -5.94 11.88 -14.05
CA GLY A 230 -5.78 13.28 -14.44
C GLY A 230 -4.88 13.56 -15.66
N GLU A 231 -4.39 12.54 -16.36
CA GLU A 231 -3.48 12.66 -17.50
C GLU A 231 -4.02 11.93 -18.73
N TRP A 232 -3.80 12.47 -19.93
CA TRP A 232 -4.12 11.81 -21.20
C TRP A 232 -2.95 10.93 -21.68
N PHE A 233 -3.26 9.74 -22.20
CA PHE A 233 -2.27 8.81 -22.73
C PHE A 233 -2.75 8.08 -23.99
N SER A 234 -1.80 7.62 -24.80
CA SER A 234 -2.06 6.92 -26.06
C SER A 234 -1.83 5.41 -25.94
N GLU A 235 -2.72 4.58 -26.48
CA GLU A 235 -2.54 3.13 -26.59
C GLU A 235 -2.71 2.66 -28.05
N ILE A 236 -1.96 1.64 -28.47
CA ILE A 236 -1.88 1.19 -29.87
C ILE A 236 -1.99 -0.32 -29.97
N ILE A 237 -2.89 -0.82 -30.82
CA ILE A 237 -3.19 -2.25 -31.01
C ILE A 237 -3.08 -2.69 -32.47
N ASP A 238 -3.02 -4.00 -32.69
CA ASP A 238 -3.19 -4.64 -34.01
C ASP A 238 -4.65 -5.00 -34.33
N ASP A 239 -4.92 -5.43 -35.57
CA ASP A 239 -6.25 -5.79 -36.08
C ASP A 239 -6.74 -7.21 -35.70
N LYS A 240 -6.12 -7.89 -34.73
CA LYS A 240 -6.55 -9.24 -34.29
C LYS A 240 -7.72 -9.22 -33.32
N LEU A 241 -8.69 -10.12 -33.48
CA LEU A 241 -9.86 -10.26 -32.61
C LEU A 241 -10.12 -11.73 -32.24
N TYR A 242 -10.75 -11.96 -31.07
CA TYR A 242 -11.16 -13.29 -30.60
C TYR A 242 -12.47 -13.75 -31.23
N LEU A 243 -12.57 -15.04 -31.57
CA LEU A 243 -13.76 -15.67 -32.14
C LEU A 243 -14.44 -16.66 -31.19
N THR A 244 -15.75 -16.82 -31.35
CA THR A 244 -16.58 -17.79 -30.59
C THR A 244 -16.40 -19.26 -31.03
N LYS A 245 -15.80 -19.49 -32.20
CA LYS A 245 -15.64 -20.79 -32.84
C LYS A 245 -14.17 -21.05 -33.23
N PRO A 246 -13.71 -22.31 -33.12
CA PRO A 246 -12.32 -22.67 -33.44
C PRO A 246 -12.05 -22.50 -34.93
N ASP A 247 -10.78 -22.47 -35.31
CA ASP A 247 -10.39 -22.58 -36.71
C ASP A 247 -10.74 -23.98 -37.25
N TYR A 248 -11.09 -24.03 -38.54
CA TYR A 248 -11.61 -25.24 -39.20
C TYR A 248 -10.70 -26.46 -38.99
N ASP A 249 -9.38 -26.30 -39.19
CA ASP A 249 -8.41 -27.37 -39.00
C ASP A 249 -8.16 -27.74 -37.53
N GLU A 250 -8.35 -26.79 -36.60
CA GLU A 250 -8.14 -27.01 -35.15
C GLU A 250 -9.36 -27.71 -34.50
N GLY A 251 -10.57 -27.45 -34.98
CA GLY A 251 -11.84 -28.00 -34.47
C GLY A 251 -12.15 -29.41 -34.97
N TYR A 252 -11.45 -30.44 -34.50
CA TYR A 252 -11.60 -31.84 -34.99
C TYR A 252 -13.04 -32.36 -35.08
N LEU A 253 -13.87 -32.17 -34.03
CA LEU A 253 -15.25 -32.67 -34.02
C LEU A 253 -16.16 -31.80 -34.89
N GLU A 254 -16.04 -30.48 -34.76
CA GLU A 254 -16.75 -29.49 -35.56
C GLU A 254 -16.51 -29.72 -37.06
N ARG A 255 -15.26 -29.98 -37.47
CA ARG A 255 -14.87 -30.23 -38.86
C ARG A 255 -15.49 -31.51 -39.41
N ILE A 256 -15.41 -32.64 -38.70
CA ILE A 256 -16.00 -33.90 -39.16
C ILE A 256 -17.52 -33.76 -39.33
N LEU A 257 -18.20 -33.18 -38.33
CA LEU A 257 -19.65 -32.93 -38.39
C LEU A 257 -20.05 -31.96 -39.53
N TRP A 258 -19.11 -31.12 -39.98
CA TRP A 258 -19.31 -30.21 -41.09
C TRP A 258 -19.03 -30.85 -42.45
N GLU A 259 -17.93 -31.60 -42.59
CA GLU A 259 -17.57 -32.38 -43.79
C GLU A 259 -18.64 -33.44 -44.12
N ASP A 260 -19.27 -34.03 -43.11
CA ASP A 260 -20.40 -34.96 -43.30
C ASP A 260 -21.70 -34.29 -43.77
N ARG A 261 -21.82 -32.97 -43.57
CA ARG A 261 -23.00 -32.18 -43.97
C ARG A 261 -22.79 -31.50 -45.32
N GLU A 262 -21.68 -30.79 -45.46
CA GLU A 262 -21.31 -30.02 -46.63
C GLU A 262 -20.04 -30.61 -47.25
N ARG A 263 -20.20 -31.37 -48.34
CA ARG A 263 -19.10 -32.14 -48.97
C ARG A 263 -18.34 -31.35 -50.05
N VAL A 264 -18.75 -30.11 -50.34
CA VAL A 264 -18.14 -29.26 -51.37
C VAL A 264 -17.72 -27.94 -50.74
N ASN A 265 -16.42 -27.66 -50.72
CA ASN A 265 -15.84 -26.43 -50.16
C ASN A 265 -16.24 -26.20 -48.68
N SER A 266 -16.16 -27.26 -47.88
CA SER A 266 -16.55 -27.33 -46.47
C SER A 266 -15.92 -26.24 -45.60
N GLU A 267 -14.63 -25.95 -45.79
CA GLU A 267 -13.88 -24.91 -45.07
C GLU A 267 -14.47 -23.51 -45.29
N GLU A 268 -14.71 -23.09 -46.54
CA GLU A 268 -15.30 -21.78 -46.83
C GLU A 268 -16.76 -21.69 -46.38
N ALA A 269 -17.51 -22.80 -46.44
CA ALA A 269 -18.85 -22.88 -45.86
C ALA A 269 -18.81 -22.73 -44.32
N TYR A 270 -17.79 -23.29 -43.66
CA TYR A 270 -17.55 -23.12 -42.23
C TYR A 270 -17.18 -21.68 -41.89
N ARG A 271 -16.24 -21.08 -42.63
CA ARG A 271 -15.82 -19.68 -42.48
C ARG A 271 -17.03 -18.76 -42.50
N ARG A 272 -17.86 -18.86 -43.54
CA ARG A 272 -19.05 -18.00 -43.75
C ARG A 272 -20.11 -18.11 -42.66
N ILE A 273 -20.23 -19.26 -41.99
CA ILE A 273 -21.29 -19.51 -41.01
C ILE A 273 -20.83 -19.35 -39.55
N TYR A 274 -19.53 -19.55 -39.27
CA TYR A 274 -19.01 -19.59 -37.89
C TYR A 274 -17.85 -18.64 -37.59
N GLN A 275 -17.17 -18.10 -38.60
CA GLN A 275 -15.99 -17.25 -38.41
C GLN A 275 -16.06 -15.93 -39.20
N SER A 276 -17.20 -15.62 -39.83
CA SER A 276 -17.37 -14.41 -40.64
C SER A 276 -18.26 -13.38 -39.97
N ASN A 277 -17.97 -12.10 -40.25
CA ASN A 277 -18.70 -10.92 -39.81
C ASN A 277 -18.69 -10.70 -38.27
N SER A 278 -19.18 -9.53 -37.87
CA SER A 278 -19.27 -9.08 -36.47
C SER A 278 -19.86 -10.14 -35.51
N GLY A 279 -20.89 -10.87 -35.93
CA GLY A 279 -21.56 -11.90 -35.13
C GLY A 279 -20.69 -13.10 -34.72
N ALA A 280 -19.53 -13.32 -35.35
CA ALA A 280 -18.60 -14.40 -35.00
C ALA A 280 -17.68 -14.05 -33.81
N LEU A 281 -17.52 -12.76 -33.50
CA LEU A 281 -16.62 -12.25 -32.46
C LEU A 281 -17.04 -12.71 -31.06
N TYR A 282 -16.07 -12.95 -30.18
CA TYR A 282 -16.32 -13.39 -28.80
C TYR A 282 -16.78 -12.23 -27.89
N PHE A 283 -16.11 -11.10 -28.03
CA PHE A 283 -16.35 -9.87 -27.29
C PHE A 283 -17.29 -8.95 -28.10
N ALA A 284 -17.23 -7.63 -27.95
CA ALA A 284 -18.20 -6.70 -28.55
C ALA A 284 -18.40 -6.86 -30.07
N GLN A 285 -19.61 -6.54 -30.51
CA GLN A 285 -20.09 -6.74 -31.88
C GLN A 285 -20.75 -5.44 -32.38
N CYS A 286 -20.40 -5.00 -33.60
CA CYS A 286 -21.20 -4.01 -34.32
C CYS A 286 -22.50 -4.65 -34.85
N GLU A 287 -23.61 -3.92 -34.87
CA GLU A 287 -24.86 -4.34 -35.54
C GLU A 287 -24.65 -4.56 -37.05
N ASN A 288 -23.88 -3.67 -37.68
CA ASN A 288 -23.51 -3.85 -39.08
C ASN A 288 -22.49 -5.01 -39.20
N PRO A 289 -22.75 -6.03 -40.05
CA PRO A 289 -21.88 -7.20 -40.16
C PRO A 289 -20.45 -6.91 -40.62
N ASN A 290 -20.19 -5.75 -41.25
CA ASN A 290 -18.87 -5.37 -41.79
C ASN A 290 -18.18 -4.21 -41.05
N GLU A 291 -18.75 -3.72 -39.96
CA GLU A 291 -18.16 -2.63 -39.18
C GLU A 291 -17.26 -3.13 -38.05
N THR A 292 -16.21 -2.36 -37.71
CA THR A 292 -15.15 -2.84 -36.82
C THR A 292 -14.68 -1.88 -35.72
N TRP A 293 -15.19 -0.65 -35.61
CA TRP A 293 -14.68 0.31 -34.61
C TRP A 293 -14.85 -0.18 -33.17
N LEU A 294 -16.01 -0.75 -32.84
CA LEU A 294 -16.37 -1.16 -31.48
C LEU A 294 -15.45 -2.25 -30.90
N PRO A 295 -15.27 -3.44 -31.53
CA PRO A 295 -14.38 -4.48 -31.00
C PRO A 295 -12.91 -4.06 -30.94
N LEU A 296 -12.47 -3.13 -31.81
CA LEU A 296 -11.11 -2.59 -31.77
C LEU A 296 -10.93 -1.57 -30.62
N LEU A 297 -11.94 -0.72 -30.36
CA LEU A 297 -11.93 0.20 -29.23
C LEU A 297 -11.98 -0.54 -27.90
N GLU A 298 -12.88 -1.51 -27.77
CA GLU A 298 -12.99 -2.41 -26.61
C GLU A 298 -11.65 -3.13 -26.34
N LYS A 299 -11.02 -3.73 -27.36
CA LYS A 299 -9.68 -4.33 -27.24
C LYS A 299 -8.62 -3.33 -26.77
N ALA A 300 -8.63 -2.10 -27.29
CA ALA A 300 -7.69 -1.06 -26.86
C ALA A 300 -7.93 -0.63 -25.40
N TYR A 301 -9.20 -0.55 -24.98
CA TYR A 301 -9.59 -0.25 -23.61
C TYR A 301 -9.21 -1.38 -22.63
N ALA A 302 -9.44 -2.65 -23.02
CA ALA A 302 -8.97 -3.83 -22.31
C ALA A 302 -7.43 -3.84 -22.18
N LYS A 303 -6.68 -3.51 -23.25
CA LYS A 303 -5.22 -3.38 -23.18
C LYS A 303 -4.78 -2.27 -22.24
N ALA A 304 -5.40 -1.09 -22.32
CA ALA A 304 -5.08 0.07 -21.49
C ALA A 304 -5.28 -0.19 -19.98
N HIS A 305 -6.23 -1.06 -19.64
CA HIS A 305 -6.50 -1.54 -18.27
C HIS A 305 -5.81 -2.88 -17.94
N GLY A 306 -5.11 -3.51 -18.89
CA GLY A 306 -4.22 -4.65 -18.66
C GLY A 306 -4.70 -6.00 -19.18
N ASP A 307 -6.00 -6.25 -19.32
CA ASP A 307 -6.65 -7.43 -19.90
C ASP A 307 -8.18 -7.28 -19.95
N TYR A 308 -8.86 -8.21 -20.63
CA TYR A 308 -10.32 -8.27 -20.65
C TYR A 308 -10.94 -8.45 -19.24
N ALA A 309 -10.36 -9.28 -18.36
CA ALA A 309 -10.89 -9.42 -16.99
C ALA A 309 -10.70 -8.15 -16.13
N CYS A 310 -9.92 -7.16 -16.57
CA CYS A 310 -9.92 -5.82 -15.95
C CYS A 310 -11.15 -4.99 -16.30
N ILE A 311 -11.84 -5.28 -17.41
CA ILE A 311 -13.04 -4.53 -17.86
C ILE A 311 -14.37 -5.21 -17.46
N GLU A 312 -14.33 -6.43 -16.92
CA GLU A 312 -15.46 -7.01 -16.17
C GLU A 312 -15.86 -6.12 -14.97
N GLY A 313 -17.07 -5.54 -15.03
CA GLY A 313 -17.71 -4.78 -13.96
C GLY A 313 -17.19 -3.35 -13.72
N GLY A 314 -18.10 -2.38 -13.68
CA GLY A 314 -17.80 -0.96 -13.42
C GLY A 314 -19.06 -0.10 -13.49
N PHE A 315 -18.88 1.22 -13.49
CA PHE A 315 -19.97 2.21 -13.55
C PHE A 315 -19.86 3.04 -14.83
N THR A 316 -20.99 3.34 -15.49
CA THR A 316 -21.03 4.02 -16.79
C THR A 316 -20.21 5.31 -16.77
N GLY A 317 -20.30 6.05 -15.66
CA GLY A 317 -19.53 7.26 -15.42
C GLY A 317 -18.01 7.06 -15.48
N GLU A 318 -17.47 6.00 -14.87
CA GLU A 318 -16.03 5.70 -14.89
C GLU A 318 -15.52 5.57 -16.33
N ALA A 319 -16.24 4.84 -17.18
CA ALA A 319 -15.88 4.70 -18.59
C ALA A 319 -16.01 6.03 -19.35
N ILE A 320 -16.98 6.89 -19.03
CA ILE A 320 -17.06 8.22 -19.63
C ILE A 320 -15.88 9.09 -19.16
N GLU A 321 -15.46 9.04 -17.89
CA GLU A 321 -14.24 9.73 -17.43
C GLU A 321 -13.00 9.24 -18.18
N ASP A 322 -12.85 7.92 -18.35
CA ASP A 322 -11.68 7.30 -18.98
C ASP A 322 -11.63 7.52 -20.51
N LEU A 323 -12.78 7.74 -21.15
CA LEU A 323 -12.91 8.03 -22.58
C LEU A 323 -12.93 9.54 -22.91
N THR A 324 -13.27 10.43 -21.97
CA THR A 324 -13.51 11.86 -22.26
C THR A 324 -12.76 12.87 -21.40
N GLY A 325 -12.13 12.47 -20.29
CA GLY A 325 -11.58 13.39 -19.30
C GLY A 325 -12.63 14.15 -18.48
N GLY A 326 -13.89 13.74 -18.59
CA GLY A 326 -15.02 14.25 -17.80
C GLY A 326 -14.93 13.93 -16.30
N VAL A 327 -15.98 14.31 -15.57
CA VAL A 327 -16.11 14.10 -14.11
C VAL A 327 -17.54 13.68 -13.81
N THR A 328 -17.73 12.56 -13.11
CA THR A 328 -19.04 11.96 -12.81
C THR A 328 -19.45 12.16 -11.36
N SER A 329 -20.69 12.59 -11.13
CA SER A 329 -21.35 12.46 -9.83
C SER A 329 -22.28 11.23 -9.82
N GLU A 330 -22.12 10.34 -8.83
CA GLU A 330 -23.09 9.28 -8.53
C GLU A 330 -24.33 9.91 -7.85
N ILE A 331 -25.53 9.71 -8.41
CA ILE A 331 -26.78 10.28 -7.86
C ILE A 331 -27.81 9.16 -7.67
N TYR A 332 -28.19 8.91 -6.42
CA TYR A 332 -29.26 7.96 -6.09
C TYR A 332 -30.65 8.60 -6.28
N THR A 333 -31.60 7.84 -6.83
CA THR A 333 -32.97 8.30 -7.13
C THR A 333 -33.76 8.75 -5.90
N THR A 334 -33.39 8.25 -4.71
CA THR A 334 -33.91 8.66 -3.39
C THR A 334 -33.42 10.03 -2.96
N ASP A 335 -32.24 10.43 -3.42
CA ASP A 335 -31.45 11.54 -2.89
C ASP A 335 -31.58 12.81 -3.78
N ILE A 336 -32.32 12.68 -4.90
CA ILE A 336 -32.73 13.79 -5.75
C ILE A 336 -33.75 14.66 -4.99
N LEU A 337 -33.23 15.71 -4.34
CA LEU A 337 -33.99 16.73 -3.61
C LEU A 337 -35.04 17.41 -4.49
N ASP A 338 -34.63 17.98 -5.63
CA ASP A 338 -35.54 18.57 -6.61
C ASP A 338 -35.51 17.80 -7.93
N LYS A 339 -36.66 17.18 -8.23
CA LYS A 339 -36.90 16.38 -9.43
C LYS A 339 -37.28 17.26 -10.63
N GLU A 340 -37.68 18.50 -10.42
CA GLU A 340 -37.86 19.48 -11.49
C GLU A 340 -36.51 20.02 -11.97
N TYR A 341 -35.61 20.36 -11.04
CA TYR A 341 -34.22 20.72 -11.35
C TYR A 341 -33.47 19.58 -12.05
N PHE A 342 -33.56 18.34 -11.55
CA PHE A 342 -32.91 17.19 -12.20
C PHE A 342 -33.45 16.94 -13.62
N TRP A 343 -34.76 17.12 -13.83
CA TRP A 343 -35.36 17.04 -15.16
C TRP A 343 -34.80 18.12 -16.11
N LYS A 344 -34.78 19.39 -15.69
CA LYS A 344 -34.37 20.53 -16.52
C LYS A 344 -32.87 20.63 -16.74
N GLU A 345 -32.07 20.62 -15.68
CA GLU A 345 -30.65 20.95 -15.75
C GLU A 345 -29.73 19.75 -16.04
N LYS A 346 -30.24 18.51 -15.88
CA LYS A 346 -29.49 17.29 -16.19
C LYS A 346 -30.09 16.51 -17.36
N LEU A 347 -31.35 16.08 -17.26
CA LEU A 347 -31.96 15.19 -18.27
C LEU A 347 -32.25 15.89 -19.61
N LEU A 348 -32.91 17.06 -19.62
CA LEU A 348 -33.18 17.80 -20.86
C LEU A 348 -31.90 18.32 -21.56
N ARG A 349 -30.78 18.42 -20.81
CA ARG A 349 -29.47 18.90 -21.29
C ARG A 349 -28.47 17.77 -21.56
N VAL A 350 -28.96 16.55 -21.73
CA VAL A 350 -28.16 15.37 -22.09
C VAL A 350 -27.61 15.50 -23.52
N ASN A 351 -26.37 15.05 -23.72
CA ASN A 351 -25.53 15.23 -24.92
C ASN A 351 -25.10 16.68 -25.20
N GLU A 352 -25.68 17.69 -24.54
CA GLU A 352 -25.19 19.07 -24.57
C GLU A 352 -24.02 19.24 -23.60
N SER A 353 -24.33 19.35 -22.29
CA SER A 353 -23.37 19.58 -21.21
C SER A 353 -23.08 18.32 -20.38
N TRP A 354 -23.96 17.32 -20.45
CA TRP A 354 -23.91 16.11 -19.62
C TRP A 354 -24.04 14.84 -20.46
N LEU A 355 -23.36 13.76 -20.06
CA LEU A 355 -23.68 12.39 -20.47
C LEU A 355 -24.18 11.63 -19.24
N LEU A 356 -25.22 10.82 -19.39
CA LEU A 356 -25.88 10.16 -18.27
C LEU A 356 -25.97 8.64 -18.47
N GLY A 357 -25.44 7.88 -17.52
CA GLY A 357 -25.77 6.46 -17.33
C GLY A 357 -26.91 6.29 -16.32
N CYS A 358 -27.62 5.17 -16.36
CA CYS A 358 -28.53 4.77 -15.30
C CYS A 358 -28.54 3.25 -15.07
N SER A 359 -28.72 2.83 -13.81
CA SER A 359 -28.69 1.41 -13.43
C SER A 359 -29.63 1.07 -12.28
N THR A 360 -29.80 -0.22 -12.00
CA THR A 360 -30.65 -0.73 -10.91
C THR A 360 -30.20 -2.12 -10.43
N GLY A 361 -30.75 -2.56 -9.30
CA GLY A 361 -30.56 -3.90 -8.76
C GLY A 361 -29.35 -4.10 -7.85
N PHE A 362 -28.42 -3.15 -7.78
CA PHE A 362 -27.23 -3.26 -6.93
C PHE A 362 -27.49 -3.36 -5.41
N ALA A 363 -28.70 -3.01 -4.95
CA ALA A 363 -29.16 -3.23 -3.58
C ALA A 363 -30.03 -4.51 -3.41
N SER A 364 -30.50 -5.10 -4.53
CA SER A 364 -31.15 -6.40 -4.56
C SER A 364 -30.12 -7.51 -4.36
N LYS A 365 -30.46 -8.57 -3.62
CA LYS A 365 -29.65 -9.80 -3.60
C LYS A 365 -30.03 -10.73 -4.76
N GLY A 366 -29.75 -10.32 -6.00
CA GLY A 366 -29.91 -11.17 -7.18
C GLY A 366 -29.96 -10.43 -8.52
N TRP A 367 -29.69 -11.16 -9.59
CA TRP A 367 -30.03 -10.77 -10.96
C TRP A 367 -31.52 -11.03 -11.22
N GLY A 368 -32.14 -10.24 -12.09
CA GLY A 368 -33.56 -10.38 -12.45
C GLY A 368 -33.99 -9.51 -13.62
N GLU A 369 -35.17 -9.80 -14.18
CA GLU A 369 -35.86 -8.97 -15.18
C GLU A 369 -37.14 -8.38 -14.57
N ARG A 370 -37.31 -7.06 -14.61
CA ARG A 370 -38.52 -6.37 -14.11
C ARG A 370 -39.19 -5.60 -15.23
N LYS A 371 -40.15 -6.24 -15.90
CA LYS A 371 -40.80 -5.72 -17.13
C LYS A 371 -39.76 -5.33 -18.19
N GLY A 372 -38.83 -6.23 -18.47
CA GLY A 372 -37.77 -6.05 -19.48
C GLY A 372 -36.55 -5.24 -19.04
N ILE A 373 -36.60 -4.51 -17.92
CA ILE A 373 -35.40 -3.88 -17.34
C ILE A 373 -34.60 -4.95 -16.59
N ILE A 374 -33.31 -5.08 -16.93
CA ILE A 374 -32.37 -6.02 -16.33
C ILE A 374 -31.73 -5.41 -15.07
N GLU A 375 -31.65 -6.17 -13.99
CA GLU A 375 -30.96 -5.81 -12.76
C GLU A 375 -29.45 -6.12 -12.82
N MET A 376 -28.63 -5.31 -12.15
CA MET A 376 -27.15 -5.35 -12.20
C MET A 376 -26.56 -5.08 -13.59
N HIS A 377 -27.28 -4.29 -14.41
CA HIS A 377 -26.93 -3.93 -15.78
C HIS A 377 -26.95 -2.41 -15.99
N ALA A 378 -26.14 -1.92 -16.95
CA ALA A 378 -26.01 -0.51 -17.27
C ALA A 378 -26.86 -0.12 -18.50
N TYR A 379 -27.51 1.04 -18.43
CA TYR A 379 -28.30 1.62 -19.51
C TYR A 379 -27.85 3.06 -19.80
N SER A 380 -27.97 3.45 -21.07
CA SER A 380 -27.52 4.76 -21.57
C SER A 380 -28.72 5.71 -21.68
N VAL A 381 -28.59 6.96 -21.25
CA VAL A 381 -29.66 7.97 -21.36
C VAL A 381 -29.46 8.76 -22.66
N MET A 382 -30.18 8.35 -23.71
CA MET A 382 -29.96 8.88 -25.06
C MET A 382 -30.60 10.26 -25.26
N LYS A 383 -31.81 10.47 -24.74
CA LYS A 383 -32.56 11.72 -24.97
C LYS A 383 -33.65 11.89 -23.93
N ALA A 384 -33.89 13.13 -23.51
CA ALA A 384 -35.12 13.50 -22.80
C ALA A 384 -35.93 14.50 -23.64
N VAL A 385 -37.25 14.46 -23.53
CA VAL A 385 -38.17 15.39 -24.19
C VAL A 385 -39.34 15.75 -23.28
N GLU A 386 -39.77 17.01 -23.35
CA GLU A 386 -41.00 17.52 -22.74
C GLU A 386 -41.89 18.15 -23.83
N MET A 387 -43.02 17.51 -24.14
CA MET A 387 -44.01 18.01 -25.10
C MET A 387 -45.40 17.43 -24.81
N ASP A 388 -46.48 18.12 -25.16
CA ASP A 388 -47.87 17.68 -24.97
C ASP A 388 -48.18 17.14 -23.55
N ASN A 389 -47.64 17.81 -22.54
CA ASN A 389 -47.68 17.45 -21.11
C ASN A 389 -47.11 16.04 -20.78
N GLN A 390 -46.32 15.43 -21.67
CA GLN A 390 -45.55 14.22 -21.41
C GLN A 390 -44.06 14.54 -21.21
N ARG A 391 -43.43 13.79 -20.30
CA ARG A 391 -41.98 13.82 -20.03
C ARG A 391 -41.42 12.44 -20.28
N LEU A 392 -40.71 12.28 -21.39
CA LEU A 392 -40.27 10.99 -21.90
C LEU A 392 -38.75 10.95 -22.02
N VAL A 393 -38.17 9.80 -21.74
CA VAL A 393 -36.73 9.54 -21.85
C VAL A 393 -36.51 8.32 -22.74
N LEU A 394 -35.62 8.45 -23.71
CA LEU A 394 -35.13 7.35 -24.53
C LEU A 394 -33.90 6.74 -23.84
N LEU A 395 -33.97 5.45 -23.52
CA LEU A 395 -32.85 4.68 -22.98
C LEU A 395 -32.35 3.67 -24.01
N LYS A 396 -31.04 3.37 -23.99
CA LYS A 396 -30.44 2.28 -24.78
C LYS A 396 -29.90 1.18 -23.88
N ASN A 397 -30.30 -0.06 -24.17
CA ASN A 397 -29.66 -1.27 -23.68
C ASN A 397 -28.42 -1.59 -24.56
N PRO A 398 -27.19 -1.67 -24.00
CA PRO A 398 -25.99 -2.04 -24.75
C PRO A 398 -25.97 -3.50 -25.26
N TRP A 399 -26.87 -4.38 -24.79
CA TRP A 399 -27.08 -5.70 -25.40
C TRP A 399 -27.73 -5.63 -26.78
N GLY A 400 -28.29 -4.48 -27.13
CA GLY A 400 -29.06 -4.23 -28.34
C GLY A 400 -30.27 -5.16 -28.52
N LYS A 401 -30.94 -5.43 -27.40
CA LYS A 401 -32.18 -6.19 -27.20
C LYS A 401 -32.57 -6.10 -25.73
N GLY A 402 -33.78 -6.50 -25.37
CA GLY A 402 -34.22 -6.59 -23.97
C GLY A 402 -34.64 -5.22 -23.43
N GLU A 403 -35.89 -4.88 -23.73
CA GLU A 403 -36.45 -3.54 -23.60
C GLU A 403 -37.57 -3.48 -22.56
N TRP A 404 -37.84 -2.27 -22.06
CA TRP A 404 -38.98 -1.99 -21.17
C TRP A 404 -40.31 -2.50 -21.74
N LYS A 405 -41.18 -3.06 -20.89
CA LYS A 405 -42.47 -3.67 -21.25
C LYS A 405 -43.62 -2.96 -20.52
N GLY A 406 -43.73 -1.64 -20.70
CA GLY A 406 -44.62 -0.78 -19.89
C GLY A 406 -45.17 0.45 -20.61
N ALA A 407 -45.31 1.55 -19.89
CA ALA A 407 -45.72 2.82 -20.48
C ALA A 407 -44.64 3.33 -21.46
N TRP A 408 -45.02 3.67 -22.69
CA TRP A 408 -44.14 4.10 -23.80
C TRP A 408 -43.15 3.07 -24.36
N SER A 409 -43.22 1.79 -23.96
CA SER A 409 -42.53 0.71 -24.69
C SER A 409 -43.11 0.52 -26.11
N ASP A 410 -42.39 -0.15 -27.00
CA ASP A 410 -42.81 -0.48 -28.35
C ASP A 410 -44.19 -1.16 -28.42
N GLY A 411 -44.47 -2.09 -27.50
CA GLY A 411 -45.79 -2.74 -27.38
C GLY A 411 -46.89 -1.91 -26.69
N SER A 412 -46.67 -0.61 -26.43
CA SER A 412 -47.56 0.21 -25.60
C SER A 412 -48.69 0.87 -26.40
N SER A 413 -49.92 0.82 -25.86
CA SER A 413 -51.09 1.48 -26.44
C SER A 413 -51.10 3.00 -26.32
N GLN A 414 -49.99 3.61 -25.89
CA GLN A 414 -49.80 5.07 -25.83
C GLN A 414 -49.26 5.66 -27.14
N TRP A 415 -48.71 4.82 -28.03
CA TRP A 415 -48.24 5.25 -29.34
C TRP A 415 -49.39 5.63 -30.27
N THR A 416 -49.39 6.88 -30.73
CA THR A 416 -50.23 7.36 -31.83
C THR A 416 -49.35 7.66 -33.06
N PRO A 417 -49.92 7.74 -34.27
CA PRO A 417 -49.16 8.13 -35.47
C PRO A 417 -48.45 9.49 -35.32
N GLU A 418 -49.06 10.43 -34.59
CA GLU A 418 -48.43 11.72 -34.27
C GLU A 418 -47.20 11.55 -33.37
N TRP A 419 -47.26 10.72 -32.34
CA TRP A 419 -46.14 10.48 -31.43
C TRP A 419 -44.98 9.78 -32.12
N LEU A 420 -45.27 8.82 -33.00
CA LEU A 420 -44.25 8.16 -33.83
C LEU A 420 -43.53 9.18 -34.73
N GLN A 421 -44.26 10.11 -35.34
CA GLN A 421 -43.67 11.17 -36.16
C GLN A 421 -42.90 12.21 -35.31
N LYS A 422 -43.45 12.64 -34.17
CA LYS A 422 -42.83 13.62 -33.26
C LYS A 422 -41.50 13.14 -32.67
N LEU A 423 -41.39 11.85 -32.37
CA LEU A 423 -40.19 11.24 -31.76
C LEU A 423 -39.30 10.50 -32.76
N ASN A 424 -39.72 10.36 -34.01
CA ASN A 424 -39.06 9.56 -35.06
C ASN A 424 -38.77 8.10 -34.60
N HIS A 425 -39.67 7.53 -33.80
CA HIS A 425 -39.54 6.19 -33.24
C HIS A 425 -39.95 5.13 -34.27
N LYS A 426 -39.16 4.06 -34.35
CA LYS A 426 -39.42 2.85 -35.13
C LYS A 426 -39.52 1.68 -34.15
N PHE A 427 -40.43 0.75 -34.40
CA PHE A 427 -40.60 -0.42 -33.54
C PHE A 427 -39.57 -1.52 -33.84
N GLY A 428 -38.96 -2.10 -32.81
CA GLY A 428 -38.10 -3.29 -32.93
C GLY A 428 -37.17 -3.47 -31.72
N ASP A 429 -36.83 -4.73 -31.39
CA ASP A 429 -35.96 -5.11 -30.26
C ASP A 429 -34.47 -4.78 -30.56
N ASP A 430 -34.16 -3.49 -30.75
CA ASP A 430 -32.79 -2.96 -30.96
C ASP A 430 -32.14 -2.48 -29.65
N GLY A 431 -32.90 -2.50 -28.55
CA GLY A 431 -32.53 -2.05 -27.22
C GLY A 431 -32.89 -0.60 -26.89
N ALA A 432 -33.43 0.19 -27.83
CA ALA A 432 -33.71 1.62 -27.67
C ALA A 432 -35.20 1.91 -27.40
N PHE A 433 -35.57 2.09 -26.13
CA PHE A 433 -36.97 2.23 -25.71
C PHE A 433 -37.27 3.54 -24.99
N TRP A 434 -38.49 4.05 -25.16
CA TRP A 434 -38.99 5.19 -24.40
C TRP A 434 -39.60 4.76 -23.05
N ILE A 435 -39.40 5.59 -22.03
CA ILE A 435 -39.97 5.44 -20.69
C ILE A 435 -40.45 6.80 -20.17
N SER A 436 -41.53 6.82 -19.38
CA SER A 436 -41.96 8.05 -18.71
C SER A 436 -40.95 8.46 -17.63
N TYR A 437 -40.73 9.77 -17.43
CA TYR A 437 -39.86 10.25 -16.36
C TYR A 437 -40.32 9.75 -14.97
N GLN A 438 -41.63 9.64 -14.77
CA GLN A 438 -42.19 9.10 -13.53
C GLN A 438 -41.89 7.61 -13.33
N ASP A 439 -41.76 6.82 -14.39
CA ASP A 439 -41.39 5.40 -14.28
C ASP A 439 -39.88 5.19 -14.25
N LEU A 440 -39.09 6.04 -14.92
CA LEU A 440 -37.63 6.10 -14.79
C LEU A 440 -37.24 6.18 -13.30
N LEU A 441 -37.78 7.16 -12.57
CA LEU A 441 -37.58 7.36 -11.13
C LEU A 441 -38.19 6.26 -10.22
N LYS A 442 -38.95 5.31 -10.78
CA LYS A 442 -39.51 4.14 -10.05
C LYS A 442 -38.80 2.83 -10.42
N LYS A 443 -37.86 2.83 -11.37
CA LYS A 443 -37.27 1.62 -11.95
C LYS A 443 -35.75 1.62 -11.95
N TYR A 444 -35.14 2.80 -12.05
CA TYR A 444 -33.71 3.03 -11.90
C TYR A 444 -33.42 3.65 -10.53
N ASN A 445 -32.28 3.27 -9.95
CA ASN A 445 -31.91 3.62 -8.57
C ASN A 445 -30.68 4.50 -8.49
N ILE A 446 -29.82 4.45 -9.51
CA ILE A 446 -28.53 5.15 -9.59
C ILE A 446 -28.45 5.80 -10.98
N PHE A 447 -28.00 7.04 -11.01
CA PHE A 447 -27.65 7.78 -12.21
C PHE A 447 -26.17 8.19 -12.16
N ASP A 448 -25.46 7.93 -13.24
CA ASP A 448 -24.04 8.28 -13.40
C ASP A 448 -24.00 9.57 -14.22
N VAL A 449 -23.90 10.74 -13.57
CA VAL A 449 -24.07 12.04 -14.24
C VAL A 449 -22.71 12.68 -14.53
N THR A 450 -22.25 12.58 -15.78
CA THR A 450 -20.90 12.99 -16.20
C THR A 450 -20.91 14.37 -16.85
N ARG A 451 -20.13 15.30 -16.29
CA ARG A 451 -19.83 16.60 -16.89
C ARG A 451 -18.75 16.43 -17.97
N LEU A 452 -18.97 17.04 -19.14
CA LEU A 452 -17.93 17.24 -20.14
C LEU A 452 -17.30 18.63 -19.98
N PHE A 453 -15.99 18.73 -20.22
CA PHE A 453 -15.25 20.00 -20.20
C PHE A 453 -14.88 20.41 -21.63
N GLY A 454 -15.29 21.60 -22.05
CA GLY A 454 -14.82 22.22 -23.29
C GLY A 454 -13.49 22.96 -23.13
N PRO A 455 -13.03 23.68 -24.17
CA PRO A 455 -11.79 24.46 -24.14
C PRO A 455 -11.84 25.64 -23.16
N GLU A 456 -13.03 26.07 -22.73
CA GLU A 456 -13.23 27.14 -21.75
C GLU A 456 -12.80 26.76 -20.31
N TRP A 457 -12.29 25.54 -20.11
CA TRP A 457 -11.80 25.04 -18.82
C TRP A 457 -10.28 24.82 -18.82
N LYS A 458 -9.64 25.33 -17.76
CA LYS A 458 -8.30 24.90 -17.33
C LYS A 458 -8.44 23.93 -16.16
N VAL A 459 -7.48 23.02 -16.03
CA VAL A 459 -7.34 22.14 -14.87
C VAL A 459 -5.96 22.33 -14.23
N THR A 460 -5.95 22.43 -12.90
CA THR A 460 -4.72 22.35 -12.09
C THR A 460 -4.84 21.14 -11.18
N SER A 461 -3.78 20.34 -11.05
CA SER A 461 -3.79 19.14 -10.20
C SER A 461 -2.52 18.99 -9.38
N ILE A 462 -2.65 18.35 -8.22
CA ILE A 462 -1.52 17.89 -7.40
C ILE A 462 -1.86 16.54 -6.76
N TRP A 463 -0.86 15.68 -6.58
CA TRP A 463 -0.98 14.37 -5.96
C TRP A 463 -0.11 14.28 -4.70
N THR A 464 -0.55 13.50 -3.71
CA THR A 464 0.19 13.27 -2.46
C THR A 464 -0.14 11.89 -1.88
N THR A 465 0.61 11.49 -0.85
CA THR A 465 0.38 10.24 -0.11
C THR A 465 -0.17 10.54 1.28
N PHE A 466 -1.25 9.87 1.66
CA PHE A 466 -1.87 9.93 2.99
C PHE A 466 -1.60 8.64 3.76
N SER A 467 -1.08 8.77 4.98
CA SER A 467 -1.15 7.70 5.98
C SER A 467 -2.54 7.74 6.60
N VAL A 468 -3.32 6.67 6.44
CA VAL A 468 -4.70 6.61 6.94
C VAL A 468 -4.72 5.99 8.34
N PRO A 469 -5.09 6.75 9.40
CA PRO A 469 -5.21 6.19 10.74
C PRO A 469 -6.40 5.21 10.81
N TRP A 470 -6.44 4.38 11.85
CA TRP A 470 -7.60 3.51 12.10
C TRP A 470 -8.84 4.30 12.58
N THR A 471 -8.62 5.45 13.23
CA THR A 471 -9.68 6.36 13.68
C THR A 471 -10.18 7.23 12.52
N LEU A 472 -11.47 7.17 12.22
CA LEU A 472 -12.09 7.89 11.11
C LEU A 472 -12.30 9.40 11.44
N ASP A 473 -11.32 10.23 11.10
CA ASP A 473 -11.35 11.69 11.25
C ASP A 473 -10.84 12.42 9.99
N TYR A 474 -10.89 13.75 9.98
CA TYR A 474 -10.22 14.55 8.95
C TYR A 474 -8.69 14.58 9.18
N HIS A 475 -7.93 14.61 8.10
CA HIS A 475 -6.48 14.67 8.13
C HIS A 475 -5.95 16.09 8.38
N ASP A 476 -4.91 16.21 9.21
CA ASP A 476 -4.12 17.44 9.35
C ASP A 476 -3.45 17.85 8.02
N THR A 477 -3.05 16.84 7.23
CA THR A 477 -2.64 17.06 5.84
C THR A 477 -3.87 17.39 5.02
N HIS A 478 -3.86 18.55 4.39
CA HIS A 478 -4.95 19.02 3.54
C HIS A 478 -4.39 19.64 2.25
N PHE A 479 -5.25 19.94 1.29
CA PHE A 479 -4.85 20.76 0.14
C PHE A 479 -5.28 22.20 0.39
N ALA A 480 -4.57 23.17 -0.19
CA ALA A 480 -5.01 24.56 -0.21
C ALA A 480 -4.85 25.16 -1.61
N PHE A 481 -5.77 26.02 -2.01
CA PHE A 481 -5.69 26.73 -3.28
C PHE A 481 -6.07 28.21 -3.17
N GLU A 482 -5.49 29.01 -4.07
CA GLU A 482 -5.76 30.43 -4.22
C GLU A 482 -6.47 30.67 -5.56
N LEU A 483 -7.56 31.44 -5.55
CA LEU A 483 -8.26 31.97 -6.73
C LEU A 483 -7.99 33.47 -6.87
N SER A 484 -7.45 33.90 -8.01
CA SER A 484 -7.24 35.34 -8.28
C SER A 484 -8.53 36.09 -8.66
N LYS A 485 -9.54 35.39 -9.16
CA LYS A 485 -10.80 35.93 -9.72
C LYS A 485 -11.99 35.03 -9.34
N PRO A 486 -13.20 35.59 -9.20
CA PRO A 486 -14.42 34.80 -9.02
C PRO A 486 -14.73 33.96 -10.27
N THR A 487 -15.08 32.69 -10.11
CA THR A 487 -15.32 31.76 -11.24
C THR A 487 -16.08 30.50 -10.81
N SER A 488 -16.70 29.82 -11.78
CA SER A 488 -17.20 28.46 -11.59
C SER A 488 -16.03 27.49 -11.46
N VAL A 489 -16.05 26.66 -10.42
CA VAL A 489 -15.02 25.66 -10.09
C VAL A 489 -15.66 24.28 -9.95
N VAL A 490 -14.99 23.24 -10.44
CA VAL A 490 -15.27 21.84 -10.08
C VAL A 490 -14.07 21.29 -9.32
N LEU A 491 -14.29 20.95 -8.05
CA LEU A 491 -13.29 20.30 -7.19
C LEU A 491 -13.48 18.79 -7.29
N VAL A 492 -12.39 18.04 -7.52
CA VAL A 492 -12.44 16.58 -7.66
C VAL A 492 -11.29 15.95 -6.87
N LEU A 493 -11.63 15.22 -5.82
CA LEU A 493 -10.69 14.42 -5.04
C LEU A 493 -10.74 12.98 -5.54
N ALA A 494 -9.62 12.42 -5.98
CA ALA A 494 -9.54 11.09 -6.57
C ALA A 494 -8.42 10.24 -5.97
N ASN A 495 -8.64 8.94 -5.85
CA ASN A 495 -7.58 7.95 -5.61
C ASN A 495 -7.00 7.52 -6.97
N LEU A 496 -5.93 6.72 -6.96
CA LEU A 496 -5.44 6.04 -8.18
C LEU A 496 -6.50 5.04 -8.67
N ASP A 497 -6.71 4.96 -9.99
CA ASP A 497 -7.57 3.91 -10.57
C ASP A 497 -6.95 2.52 -10.41
N GLU A 498 -7.54 1.67 -9.57
CA GLU A 498 -7.01 0.33 -9.29
C GLU A 498 -7.15 -0.64 -10.48
N ARG A 499 -8.03 -0.32 -11.44
CA ARG A 499 -8.38 -1.20 -12.58
C ARG A 499 -7.17 -1.51 -13.47
N TYR A 500 -6.30 -0.53 -13.73
CA TYR A 500 -5.15 -0.72 -14.62
C TYR A 500 -3.93 -1.39 -13.97
N PHE A 501 -3.97 -1.66 -12.65
CA PHE A 501 -3.00 -2.49 -11.94
C PHE A 501 -3.63 -3.66 -11.17
N LYS A 502 -4.80 -4.13 -11.62
CA LYS A 502 -5.61 -5.19 -11.00
C LYS A 502 -4.81 -6.46 -10.69
N GLY A 503 -4.90 -6.88 -9.43
CA GLY A 503 -4.07 -7.91 -8.79
C GLY A 503 -2.96 -7.34 -7.90
N LEU A 504 -2.54 -6.08 -8.09
CA LEU A 504 -1.53 -5.39 -7.25
C LEU A 504 -2.11 -4.24 -6.40
N GLU A 505 -3.43 -4.01 -6.42
CA GLU A 505 -4.10 -2.91 -5.71
C GLU A 505 -3.79 -2.89 -4.20
N GLY A 506 -3.76 -4.08 -3.58
CA GLY A 506 -3.46 -4.29 -2.17
C GLY A 506 -4.68 -4.78 -1.39
N GLN A 507 -4.61 -4.66 -0.06
CA GLN A 507 -5.63 -5.20 0.86
C GLN A 507 -6.58 -4.13 1.42
N TYR A 508 -6.39 -2.86 1.06
CA TYR A 508 -7.18 -1.74 1.58
C TYR A 508 -8.00 -1.13 0.45
N ARG A 509 -9.34 -1.15 0.59
CA ARG A 509 -10.23 -0.25 -0.12
C ARG A 509 -10.19 1.10 0.58
N PHE A 510 -10.26 2.19 -0.20
CA PHE A 510 -10.44 3.54 0.31
C PHE A 510 -11.75 4.14 -0.20
N ASP A 511 -12.42 4.89 0.66
CA ASP A 511 -13.63 5.66 0.34
C ASP A 511 -13.39 7.13 0.78
N LEU A 512 -13.64 8.08 -0.13
CA LEU A 512 -13.14 9.46 -0.02
C LEU A 512 -14.23 10.47 0.37
N GLN A 513 -13.86 11.46 1.18
CA GLN A 513 -14.68 12.65 1.48
C GLN A 513 -13.79 13.90 1.64
N PHE A 514 -14.33 15.09 1.38
CA PHE A 514 -13.68 16.37 1.73
C PHE A 514 -14.65 17.45 2.21
N ARG A 515 -14.13 18.41 2.98
CA ARG A 515 -14.76 19.70 3.30
C ARG A 515 -13.97 20.82 2.65
N LEU A 516 -14.66 21.77 2.03
CA LEU A 516 -14.10 23.03 1.55
C LEU A 516 -14.33 24.12 2.59
N HIS A 517 -13.27 24.78 3.04
CA HIS A 517 -13.29 25.92 3.95
C HIS A 517 -12.74 27.16 3.24
N ILE A 518 -13.19 28.35 3.64
CA ILE A 518 -12.49 29.60 3.36
C ILE A 518 -11.32 29.69 4.35
N ALA A 519 -10.12 30.02 3.89
CA ALA A 519 -8.93 29.99 4.73
C ALA A 519 -9.08 30.86 5.99
N GLY A 520 -8.81 30.26 7.16
CA GLY A 520 -8.99 30.90 8.46
C GLY A 520 -10.43 30.96 9.02
N GLN A 521 -11.42 30.32 8.36
CA GLN A 521 -12.77 30.12 8.89
C GLN A 521 -12.95 28.68 9.41
N GLU A 522 -13.55 28.53 10.60
CA GLU A 522 -13.78 27.22 11.23
C GLU A 522 -14.94 26.46 10.57
N ASP A 523 -15.96 27.16 10.08
CA ASP A 523 -17.09 26.56 9.36
C ASP A 523 -16.73 26.21 7.90
N TYR A 524 -17.33 25.13 7.38
CA TYR A 524 -17.15 24.71 5.98
C TYR A 524 -18.19 25.34 5.04
N VAL A 525 -17.79 25.65 3.81
CA VAL A 525 -18.66 26.12 2.73
C VAL A 525 -19.50 24.96 2.18
N VAL A 526 -18.85 23.82 1.93
CA VAL A 526 -19.52 22.59 1.46
C VAL A 526 -18.72 21.35 1.86
N ARG A 527 -19.42 20.22 1.94
CA ARG A 527 -18.84 18.88 2.06
C ARG A 527 -19.19 18.09 0.80
N SER A 528 -18.25 17.32 0.26
CA SER A 528 -18.51 16.41 -0.85
C SER A 528 -19.63 15.41 -0.51
N PRO A 529 -20.56 15.12 -1.43
CA PRO A 529 -21.38 13.92 -1.33
C PRO A 529 -20.50 12.69 -1.14
N ALA A 530 -20.93 11.74 -0.31
CA ALA A 530 -20.29 10.44 -0.21
C ALA A 530 -20.82 9.54 -1.33
N SER A 531 -19.96 9.10 -2.24
CA SER A 531 -20.30 8.02 -3.17
C SER A 531 -20.57 6.73 -2.40
N TYR A 532 -21.59 5.98 -2.78
CA TYR A 532 -21.94 4.71 -2.14
C TYR A 532 -21.33 3.50 -2.85
N ARG A 533 -20.99 3.63 -4.14
CA ARG A 533 -20.32 2.56 -4.91
C ARG A 533 -19.11 3.06 -5.70
N MET A 534 -19.20 4.22 -6.35
CA MET A 534 -18.11 4.81 -7.12
C MET A 534 -17.03 5.41 -6.21
N ASN A 535 -16.04 4.60 -5.79
CA ASN A 535 -14.99 5.06 -4.86
C ASN A 535 -13.74 5.67 -5.52
N ARG A 536 -13.66 5.69 -6.87
CA ARG A 536 -12.52 6.28 -7.60
C ARG A 536 -12.37 7.78 -7.34
N SER A 537 -13.47 8.54 -7.28
CA SER A 537 -13.44 9.98 -6.96
C SER A 537 -14.73 10.49 -6.30
N VAL A 538 -14.62 11.65 -5.64
CA VAL A 538 -15.75 12.49 -5.19
C VAL A 538 -15.55 13.93 -5.65
N ASN A 539 -16.65 14.63 -5.93
CA ASN A 539 -16.60 15.96 -6.56
C ASN A 539 -17.73 16.90 -6.08
N VAL A 540 -17.50 18.21 -6.26
CA VAL A 540 -18.50 19.26 -6.09
C VAL A 540 -18.27 20.35 -7.16
N GLU A 541 -19.37 20.84 -7.75
CA GLU A 541 -19.41 22.04 -8.60
C GLU A 541 -19.94 23.23 -7.79
N LEU A 542 -19.23 24.37 -7.85
CA LEU A 542 -19.53 25.60 -7.10
C LEU A 542 -19.21 26.82 -7.97
N ASP A 543 -19.86 27.95 -7.70
CA ASP A 543 -19.30 29.26 -8.04
C ASP A 543 -18.60 29.82 -6.79
N LEU A 544 -17.34 30.23 -6.93
CA LEU A 544 -16.48 30.70 -5.84
C LEU A 544 -15.97 32.12 -6.12
N GLU A 545 -15.75 32.88 -5.03
CA GLU A 545 -15.17 34.21 -5.06
C GLU A 545 -13.63 34.17 -5.14
N ALA A 546 -13.01 35.32 -5.44
CA ALA A 546 -11.56 35.45 -5.33
C ALA A 546 -11.12 35.34 -3.86
N GLY A 547 -10.16 34.45 -3.55
CA GLY A 547 -9.81 34.14 -2.17
C GLY A 547 -8.85 32.96 -2.00
N SER A 548 -8.58 32.62 -0.74
CA SER A 548 -7.81 31.43 -0.34
C SER A 548 -8.75 30.39 0.29
N TYR A 549 -8.58 29.13 -0.10
CA TYR A 549 -9.44 28.02 0.25
C TYR A 549 -8.64 26.82 0.74
N GLU A 550 -9.19 26.09 1.70
CA GLU A 550 -8.60 24.89 2.31
C GLU A 550 -9.54 23.69 2.08
N VAL A 551 -8.99 22.56 1.66
CA VAL A 551 -9.71 21.33 1.32
C VAL A 551 -9.25 20.23 2.26
N TYR A 552 -9.96 20.11 3.38
CA TYR A 552 -9.70 19.11 4.41
C TYR A 552 -10.21 17.75 3.95
N VAL A 553 -9.33 16.75 3.97
CA VAL A 553 -9.58 15.42 3.42
C VAL A 553 -9.91 14.44 4.54
N ARG A 554 -10.88 13.57 4.31
CA ARG A 554 -11.20 12.41 5.15
C ARG A 554 -11.17 11.16 4.28
N ILE A 555 -10.44 10.15 4.72
CA ILE A 555 -10.32 8.87 4.03
C ILE A 555 -10.79 7.79 4.98
N ASP A 556 -11.86 7.08 4.63
CA ASP A 556 -12.18 5.81 5.26
C ASP A 556 -11.37 4.71 4.55
N ALA A 557 -10.89 3.73 5.32
CA ALA A 557 -10.08 2.64 4.82
C ALA A 557 -10.60 1.30 5.35
N VAL A 558 -11.00 0.42 4.45
CA VAL A 558 -11.54 -0.90 4.81
C VAL A 558 -10.56 -1.98 4.36
N ARG A 559 -10.03 -2.74 5.32
CA ARG A 559 -9.16 -3.89 5.02
C ARG A 559 -10.01 -5.09 4.59
N ASN A 560 -9.58 -5.76 3.51
CA ASN A 560 -10.13 -7.03 3.06
C ASN A 560 -9.10 -8.15 3.20
N ASP A 561 -9.20 -8.91 4.31
CA ASP A 561 -8.30 -10.02 4.59
C ASP A 561 -8.41 -11.20 3.61
N SER A 562 -9.41 -11.21 2.72
CA SER A 562 -9.51 -12.20 1.63
C SER A 562 -8.54 -11.91 0.48
N ILE A 563 -7.92 -10.74 0.43
CA ILE A 563 -6.93 -10.35 -0.59
C ILE A 563 -5.51 -10.61 -0.05
N LEU A 564 -4.64 -11.12 -0.93
CA LEU A 564 -3.21 -11.35 -0.71
C LEU A 564 -2.46 -10.02 -0.62
N SER A 565 -1.36 -9.97 0.14
CA SER A 565 -0.47 -8.82 0.10
C SER A 565 0.26 -8.74 -1.25
N ILE A 566 0.61 -7.51 -1.67
CA ILE A 566 1.25 -7.24 -2.98
C ILE A 566 2.53 -8.07 -3.15
N GLU A 567 3.34 -8.20 -2.09
CA GLU A 567 4.53 -9.07 -2.08
C GLU A 567 4.20 -10.53 -2.42
N GLN A 568 3.08 -11.05 -1.93
CA GLN A 568 2.67 -12.43 -2.10
C GLN A 568 2.17 -12.67 -3.53
N VAL A 569 1.45 -11.71 -4.13
CA VAL A 569 1.08 -11.74 -5.56
C VAL A 569 2.34 -11.71 -6.45
N ILE A 570 3.32 -10.86 -6.14
CA ILE A 570 4.61 -10.82 -6.84
C ILE A 570 5.32 -12.18 -6.74
N ARG A 571 5.47 -12.73 -5.53
CA ARG A 571 6.12 -14.03 -5.29
C ARG A 571 5.44 -15.18 -6.05
N ASN A 572 4.12 -15.17 -6.13
CA ASN A 572 3.33 -16.18 -6.84
C ASN A 572 3.52 -16.11 -8.37
N ASN A 573 3.56 -14.91 -8.95
CA ASN A 573 3.56 -14.72 -10.41
C ASN A 573 4.97 -14.62 -11.03
N ALA A 574 5.99 -14.22 -10.27
CA ALA A 574 7.33 -13.90 -10.79
C ALA A 574 8.06 -15.03 -11.53
N LYS A 575 7.68 -16.30 -11.31
CA LYS A 575 8.28 -17.47 -11.99
C LYS A 575 7.56 -17.90 -13.27
N SER A 576 6.27 -17.61 -13.38
CA SER A 576 5.38 -18.18 -14.40
C SER A 576 4.80 -17.13 -15.36
N ARG A 577 4.36 -15.99 -14.83
CA ARG A 577 3.69 -14.91 -15.58
C ARG A 577 4.55 -13.64 -15.60
N ARG A 578 5.83 -13.79 -15.98
CA ARG A 578 6.83 -12.69 -15.96
C ARG A 578 6.39 -11.50 -16.82
N GLU A 579 5.94 -11.75 -18.05
CA GLU A 579 5.56 -10.69 -19.00
C GLU A 579 4.36 -9.89 -18.46
N LYS A 580 3.30 -10.58 -18.02
CA LYS A 580 2.17 -9.98 -17.28
C LYS A 580 2.61 -9.15 -16.08
N LEU A 581 3.40 -9.72 -15.17
CA LEU A 581 3.84 -9.04 -13.95
C LEU A 581 4.70 -7.81 -14.26
N THR A 582 5.46 -7.83 -15.36
CA THR A 582 6.23 -6.68 -15.84
C THR A 582 5.32 -5.59 -16.43
N ARG A 583 4.27 -5.96 -17.19
CA ARG A 583 3.29 -5.00 -17.75
C ARG A 583 2.47 -4.32 -16.65
N ILE A 584 1.89 -5.12 -15.75
CA ILE A 584 1.02 -4.63 -14.67
C ILE A 584 1.84 -3.92 -13.57
N GLY A 585 3.05 -4.40 -13.26
CA GLY A 585 3.96 -3.74 -12.32
C GLY A 585 4.48 -2.37 -12.82
N LEU A 586 4.71 -2.21 -14.13
CA LEU A 586 5.08 -0.91 -14.71
C LEU A 586 3.93 0.10 -14.59
N ALA A 587 2.69 -0.38 -14.74
CA ALA A 587 1.49 0.42 -14.56
C ALA A 587 1.32 0.83 -13.08
N TYR A 588 1.51 -0.11 -12.15
CA TYR A 588 1.51 0.16 -10.71
C TYR A 588 2.58 1.18 -10.28
N ASP A 589 3.81 1.04 -10.81
CA ASP A 589 4.92 1.98 -10.56
C ASP A 589 4.58 3.39 -11.06
N LEU A 590 4.00 3.50 -12.27
CA LEU A 590 3.55 4.77 -12.84
C LEU A 590 2.51 5.44 -11.94
N ALA A 591 1.51 4.67 -11.49
CA ALA A 591 0.44 5.14 -10.61
C ALA A 591 1.02 5.71 -9.29
N HIS A 592 1.78 4.89 -8.57
CA HIS A 592 2.33 5.26 -7.26
C HIS A 592 3.49 6.25 -7.34
N SER A 593 4.04 6.51 -8.53
CA SER A 593 5.00 7.60 -8.76
C SER A 593 4.40 8.99 -8.48
N LYS A 594 3.09 9.17 -8.71
CA LYS A 594 2.37 10.44 -8.49
C LYS A 594 2.30 10.85 -7.03
N GLY A 595 2.21 9.88 -6.11
CA GLY A 595 2.13 10.14 -4.67
C GLY A 595 3.45 10.55 -4.00
N ARG A 596 4.57 10.59 -4.74
CA ARG A 596 5.90 10.88 -4.18
C ARG A 596 6.05 12.37 -3.84
N VAL A 597 5.75 12.70 -2.59
CA VAL A 597 5.87 14.05 -2.02
C VAL A 597 7.29 14.61 -2.24
N VAL A 598 7.38 15.70 -3.02
CA VAL A 598 8.57 16.55 -3.03
C VAL A 598 8.47 17.49 -1.83
N GLU A 599 9.34 17.28 -0.85
CA GLU A 599 9.43 18.11 0.35
C GLU A 599 9.78 19.56 -0.02
N SER A 600 8.91 20.52 0.34
CA SER A 600 9.21 21.95 0.20
C SER A 600 10.50 22.30 0.93
N ALA A 601 11.30 23.22 0.36
CA ALA A 601 12.52 23.72 0.98
C ALA A 601 12.26 24.27 2.40
N GLU A 602 11.10 24.87 2.63
CA GLU A 602 10.67 25.41 3.93
C GLU A 602 10.41 24.29 4.94
N LEU A 603 9.69 23.23 4.51
CA LEU A 603 9.41 22.04 5.34
C LEU A 603 10.71 21.30 5.69
N LYS A 604 11.62 21.18 4.73
CA LYS A 604 12.93 20.56 4.94
C LYS A 604 13.74 21.32 6.00
N VAL A 605 13.81 22.65 5.89
CA VAL A 605 14.49 23.51 6.89
C VAL A 605 13.82 23.39 8.26
N ALA A 606 12.49 23.36 8.31
CA ALA A 606 11.75 23.22 9.57
C ALA A 606 11.93 21.83 10.23
N ARG A 607 11.96 20.74 9.43
CA ARG A 607 12.33 19.40 9.91
C ARG A 607 13.76 19.37 10.43
N GLU A 608 14.73 19.88 9.67
CA GLU A 608 16.14 19.92 10.09
C GLU A 608 16.33 20.75 11.38
N ALA A 609 15.58 21.84 11.55
CA ALA A 609 15.57 22.61 12.79
C ALA A 609 14.98 21.82 13.98
N HIS A 610 13.86 21.11 13.79
CA HIS A 610 13.26 20.32 14.87
C HIS A 610 14.05 19.04 15.20
N GLU A 611 14.62 18.36 14.22
CA GLU A 611 15.52 17.22 14.44
C GLU A 611 16.74 17.65 15.27
N ASN A 612 17.30 18.83 15.00
CA ASN A 612 18.34 19.43 15.84
C ASN A 612 17.81 19.76 17.25
N LYS A 613 16.63 20.40 17.40
CA LYS A 613 16.01 20.69 18.70
C LYS A 613 15.77 19.41 19.53
N GLN A 614 15.31 18.33 18.91
CA GLN A 614 15.14 17.02 19.55
C GLN A 614 16.47 16.35 19.91
N ARG A 615 17.49 16.49 19.05
CA ARG A 615 18.86 16.02 19.32
C ARG A 615 19.50 16.78 20.47
N GLU A 616 19.25 18.08 20.58
CA GLU A 616 19.69 18.94 21.70
C GLU A 616 18.95 18.62 22.99
N LYS A 617 17.62 18.42 22.93
CA LYS A 617 16.81 17.97 24.08
C LYS A 617 17.30 16.61 24.61
N LYS A 618 17.50 15.61 23.74
CA LYS A 618 18.09 14.32 24.13
C LYS A 618 19.51 14.46 24.68
N ARG A 619 20.35 15.33 24.10
CA ARG A 619 21.66 15.69 24.67
C ARG A 619 21.54 16.38 26.04
N ALA A 620 20.51 17.17 26.30
CA ALA A 620 20.26 17.80 27.60
C ALA A 620 19.74 16.80 28.65
N GLU A 621 18.84 15.89 28.29
CA GLU A 621 18.36 14.80 29.15
C GLU A 621 19.48 13.83 29.53
N ILE A 622 20.36 13.48 28.58
CA ILE A 622 21.56 12.67 28.87
C ILE A 622 22.54 13.44 29.78
N ARG A 623 22.71 14.75 29.58
CA ARG A 623 23.50 15.60 30.49
C ARG A 623 22.93 15.63 31.91
N SER A 624 21.62 15.76 32.08
CA SER A 624 20.95 15.70 33.39
C SER A 624 21.21 14.35 34.08
N LYS A 625 20.98 13.23 33.38
CA LYS A 625 21.21 11.89 33.93
C LYS A 625 22.66 11.68 34.38
N ILE A 626 23.64 12.10 33.57
CA ILE A 626 25.08 12.02 33.93
C ILE A 626 25.39 12.89 35.16
N GLN A 627 24.75 14.05 35.30
CA GLN A 627 24.91 14.93 36.47
C GLN A 627 24.25 14.33 37.72
N GLU A 628 23.05 13.79 37.61
CA GLU A 628 22.32 13.10 38.69
C GLU A 628 23.07 11.85 39.18
N GLU A 629 23.67 11.07 38.26
CA GLU A 629 24.56 9.95 38.62
C GLU A 629 25.79 10.44 39.39
N ARG A 630 26.49 11.49 38.90
CA ARG A 630 27.64 12.10 39.58
C ARG A 630 27.28 12.63 40.97
N GLU A 631 26.14 13.26 41.14
CA GLU A 631 25.66 13.76 42.44
C GLU A 631 25.31 12.62 43.40
N GLN A 632 24.70 11.53 42.91
CA GLN A 632 24.45 10.33 43.70
C GLN A 632 25.74 9.63 44.11
N GLU A 633 26.71 9.46 43.21
CA GLU A 633 28.03 8.90 43.54
C GLU A 633 28.77 9.78 44.57
N HIS A 634 28.79 11.09 44.38
CA HIS A 634 29.40 12.03 45.32
C HIS A 634 28.71 11.96 46.70
N TYR A 635 27.38 11.95 46.75
CA TYR A 635 26.62 11.78 47.99
C TYR A 635 26.95 10.45 48.69
N LEU A 636 27.03 9.34 47.94
CA LEU A 636 27.40 8.03 48.46
C LEU A 636 28.85 8.01 48.99
N ARG A 637 29.79 8.64 48.29
CA ARG A 637 31.21 8.78 48.69
C ARG A 637 31.37 9.61 49.96
N VAL A 638 30.68 10.74 50.08
CA VAL A 638 30.64 11.57 51.31
C VAL A 638 29.98 10.81 52.47
N LYS A 639 28.94 10.03 52.20
CA LYS A 639 28.23 9.19 53.18
C LYS A 639 29.08 8.01 53.66
N ALA A 640 29.93 7.44 52.81
CA ALA A 640 30.97 6.47 53.17
C ALA A 640 32.04 7.12 54.04
N ALA A 641 32.68 8.21 53.61
CA ALA A 641 33.71 8.92 54.38
C ALA A 641 33.21 9.35 55.78
N LYS A 642 31.94 9.78 55.91
CA LYS A 642 31.30 10.09 57.21
C LYS A 642 31.06 8.84 58.07
N ARG A 643 30.75 7.67 57.48
CA ARG A 643 30.72 6.38 58.19
C ARG A 643 32.10 5.98 58.68
N ASP A 644 33.13 6.11 57.84
CA ASP A 644 34.49 5.68 58.16
C ASP A 644 35.13 6.57 59.24
N LYS A 645 35.02 7.90 59.15
CA LYS A 645 35.44 8.80 60.25
C LYS A 645 34.75 8.44 61.58
N LYS A 646 33.44 8.10 61.56
CA LYS A 646 32.69 7.63 62.74
C LYS A 646 33.16 6.25 63.24
N GLN A 647 33.58 5.36 62.35
CA GLN A 647 34.08 4.02 62.67
C GLN A 647 35.52 4.06 63.20
N MET A 648 36.37 4.94 62.67
CA MET A 648 37.69 5.26 63.23
C MET A 648 37.58 5.87 64.62
N ALA A 649 36.71 6.87 64.83
CA ALA A 649 36.48 7.45 66.16
C ALA A 649 36.03 6.39 67.17
N LYS A 650 35.14 5.47 66.77
CA LYS A 650 34.68 4.33 67.60
C LYS A 650 35.78 3.30 67.87
N ARG A 651 36.73 3.09 66.93
CA ARG A 651 37.95 2.30 67.16
C ARG A 651 38.88 3.00 68.16
N HIS A 652 39.13 4.30 67.99
CA HIS A 652 40.01 5.09 68.86
C HIS A 652 39.49 5.15 70.31
N ALA A 653 38.19 5.42 70.50
CA ALA A 653 37.54 5.37 71.81
C ALA A 653 37.65 3.98 72.48
N ARG A 654 37.45 2.89 71.72
CA ARG A 654 37.67 1.52 72.21
C ARG A 654 39.14 1.24 72.56
N HIS A 655 40.10 1.86 71.88
CA HIS A 655 41.51 1.73 72.20
C HIS A 655 41.88 2.48 73.48
N LYS A 656 41.41 3.73 73.64
CA LYS A 656 41.57 4.55 74.86
C LYS A 656 40.99 3.84 76.09
N ALA A 657 39.76 3.35 76.02
CA ALA A 657 39.12 2.60 77.12
C ALA A 657 39.85 1.28 77.47
N ARG A 658 40.50 0.63 76.49
CA ARG A 658 41.38 -0.54 76.75
C ARG A 658 42.68 -0.16 77.44
N ALA A 659 43.29 0.98 77.08
CA ALA A 659 44.48 1.51 77.74
C ALA A 659 44.19 1.93 79.19
N GLU A 660 43.03 2.57 79.43
CA GLU A 660 42.56 2.95 80.76
C GLU A 660 42.30 1.72 81.65
N LYS A 661 41.64 0.67 81.13
CA LYS A 661 41.51 -0.61 81.85
C LYS A 661 42.85 -1.28 82.16
N ARG A 662 43.86 -1.16 81.28
CA ARG A 662 45.23 -1.64 81.55
C ARG A 662 45.90 -0.87 82.70
N LYS A 663 45.79 0.46 82.72
CA LYS A 663 46.29 1.29 83.84
C LYS A 663 45.59 0.94 85.16
N ALA A 664 44.27 0.75 85.13
CA ALA A 664 43.48 0.39 86.32
C ALA A 664 43.80 -1.02 86.87
N THR A 665 44.29 -1.96 86.05
CA THR A 665 44.75 -3.27 86.53
C THR A 665 46.17 -3.24 87.09
N GLN A 666 47.07 -2.46 86.50
CA GLN A 666 48.42 -2.25 87.06
C GLN A 666 48.39 -1.48 88.40
N ALA A 667 47.41 -0.61 88.63
CA ALA A 667 47.22 0.08 89.91
C ALA A 667 46.77 -0.84 91.06
N LYS A 668 46.23 -2.05 90.77
CA LYS A 668 45.75 -3.01 91.78
C LYS A 668 46.75 -4.11 92.16
N THR A 669 47.98 -4.08 91.65
CA THR A 669 49.01 -5.12 91.85
C THR A 669 50.29 -4.59 92.52
N ARG A 670 50.13 -3.64 93.44
CA ARG A 670 51.19 -3.12 94.33
C ARG A 670 50.64 -2.79 95.73
N TYR A 671 50.50 -3.81 96.58
CA TYR A 671 50.77 -3.73 98.04
C TYR A 671 50.77 -5.17 98.63
N ASP A 672 51.72 -5.41 99.54
CA ASP A 672 51.93 -6.57 100.43
C ASP A 672 52.28 -7.98 99.87
N THR A 673 52.94 -8.77 100.73
CA THR A 673 54.02 -9.74 100.37
C THR A 673 54.32 -10.78 101.49
N ASN A 674 55.10 -11.84 101.18
CA ASN A 674 55.81 -12.79 102.09
C ASN A 674 54.94 -13.85 102.83
N ASP A 675 55.36 -15.09 103.16
CA ASP A 675 56.49 -15.95 102.71
C ASP A 675 56.16 -17.49 102.88
N ARG A 676 57.15 -18.38 102.67
CA ARG A 676 57.13 -19.88 102.59
C ARG A 676 57.28 -20.64 103.95
N PRO A 677 57.21 -22.01 104.07
CA PRO A 677 57.47 -23.10 103.08
C PRO A 677 56.52 -24.35 103.10
N GLY A 678 56.92 -25.45 102.42
CA GLY A 678 56.28 -26.80 102.38
C GLY A 678 57.35 -27.93 102.45
N PRO A 679 57.22 -29.14 101.83
CA PRO A 679 56.17 -29.67 100.94
C PRO A 679 55.77 -31.18 101.16
N GLU A 680 54.81 -31.73 100.38
CA GLU A 680 54.89 -33.12 99.87
C GLU A 680 53.97 -33.43 98.65
N LYS A 681 54.40 -34.42 97.84
CA LYS A 681 53.67 -35.28 96.86
C LYS A 681 52.75 -34.72 95.73
N SER A 682 52.97 -35.32 94.54
CA SER A 682 52.01 -35.72 93.49
C SER A 682 51.74 -34.82 92.25
N ALA A 683 51.51 -35.52 91.14
CA ALA A 683 50.93 -35.12 89.84
C ALA A 683 51.73 -34.21 88.87
N GLN A 684 51.52 -34.50 87.58
CA GLN A 684 51.91 -33.76 86.35
C GLN A 684 53.41 -33.69 85.99
N THR A 685 53.71 -34.12 84.75
CA THR A 685 55.01 -33.96 84.07
C THR A 685 54.90 -32.92 82.93
N PRO A 686 55.52 -31.73 83.07
CA PRO A 686 55.61 -30.75 81.99
C PRO A 686 57.04 -30.60 81.45
N GLU A 687 57.26 -30.95 80.17
CA GLU A 687 58.44 -30.61 79.37
C GLU A 687 57.97 -30.07 78.01
N LYS A 688 58.68 -29.17 77.31
CA LYS A 688 59.95 -28.45 77.58
C LYS A 688 59.86 -27.07 76.92
N PHE A 689 60.55 -26.06 77.47
CA PHE A 689 60.64 -24.72 76.88
C PHE A 689 62.10 -24.24 76.93
N LYS A 690 62.60 -23.63 75.84
CA LYS A 690 64.03 -23.22 75.63
C LYS A 690 64.99 -24.44 75.47
N SER A 691 66.11 -24.34 74.74
CA SER A 691 66.66 -23.28 73.85
C SER A 691 67.83 -23.80 73.00
N SER A 692 68.19 -23.05 71.94
CA SER A 692 69.44 -23.19 71.14
C SER A 692 69.41 -24.35 70.12
N PRO A 693 70.22 -24.34 69.03
CA PRO A 693 71.33 -23.44 68.70
C PRO A 693 71.04 -22.31 67.69
N LYS A 694 72.03 -21.42 67.52
CA LYS A 694 72.10 -20.43 66.42
C LYS A 694 72.90 -21.00 65.24
N LYS A 695 72.40 -20.85 64.00
CA LYS A 695 73.11 -20.52 62.74
C LYS A 695 72.10 -20.65 61.57
N HIS A 696 71.78 -19.51 60.92
CA HIS A 696 72.18 -19.15 59.54
C HIS A 696 71.36 -19.89 58.44
N VAL A 697 70.50 -19.19 57.67
CA VAL A 697 70.80 -18.40 56.42
C VAL A 697 70.98 -19.38 55.23
N GLN A 698 70.27 -19.26 54.10
CA GLN A 698 70.03 -18.06 53.27
C GLN A 698 68.80 -18.15 52.31
N ILE A 699 68.32 -16.98 51.81
CA ILE A 699 67.61 -16.65 50.54
C ILE A 699 66.73 -17.72 49.83
N GLN A 700 65.44 -17.37 49.59
CA GLN A 700 64.91 -17.20 48.22
C GLN A 700 63.62 -16.33 48.21
N GLU A 701 63.44 -15.58 47.13
CA GLU A 701 62.24 -14.75 46.84
C GLU A 701 61.24 -15.52 45.96
N LEU A 702 59.97 -15.09 45.95
CA LEU A 702 59.05 -15.29 44.82
C LEU A 702 57.81 -14.39 44.98
N GLU A 703 57.49 -13.62 43.93
CA GLU A 703 56.34 -12.72 43.87
C GLU A 703 55.06 -13.40 43.37
N VAL A 704 53.92 -12.73 43.53
CA VAL A 704 52.66 -13.09 42.85
C VAL A 704 52.02 -11.82 42.28
N GLN A 705 52.14 -11.63 40.97
CA GLN A 705 51.42 -10.58 40.22
C GLN A 705 50.12 -11.11 39.58
N THR A 706 49.27 -10.17 39.16
CA THR A 706 47.98 -10.39 38.52
C THR A 706 48.10 -10.86 37.06
N LYS A 707 47.01 -11.40 36.53
CA LYS A 707 46.90 -11.76 35.11
C LYS A 707 46.58 -10.54 34.26
N ASP A 708 47.22 -10.48 33.10
CA ASP A 708 46.70 -9.80 31.91
C ASP A 708 46.62 -10.76 30.71
N LEU A 709 45.83 -10.35 29.72
CA LEU A 709 45.77 -10.86 28.34
C LEU A 709 46.11 -9.64 27.46
N ASN A 710 46.71 -9.72 26.27
CA ASN A 710 46.80 -10.78 25.26
C ASN A 710 47.96 -10.44 24.27
N ILE A 711 48.04 -11.08 23.08
CA ILE A 711 48.87 -10.67 21.88
C ILE A 711 50.38 -11.01 22.03
N SER A 712 51.13 -11.57 21.08
CA SER A 712 50.88 -12.19 19.74
C SER A 712 52.09 -13.03 19.26
N GLU A 713 51.89 -13.95 18.29
CA GLU A 713 52.81 -14.44 17.22
C GLU A 713 54.32 -14.72 17.51
N ARG A 714 55.01 -15.72 16.94
CA ARG A 714 54.78 -16.67 15.81
C ARG A 714 55.62 -17.97 16.14
N ASP A 715 56.10 -18.91 15.29
CA ASP A 715 56.13 -19.11 13.83
C ASP A 715 56.32 -20.60 13.43
N LYS A 716 55.95 -20.93 12.19
CA LYS A 716 56.48 -21.95 11.23
C LYS A 716 56.76 -23.45 11.55
N GLN A 717 56.40 -24.23 10.51
CA GLN A 717 56.90 -25.57 10.08
C GLN A 717 56.49 -26.77 10.97
N THR A 718 56.06 -27.93 10.45
CA THR A 718 56.34 -28.59 9.15
C THR A 718 55.15 -29.34 8.53
N ALA A 719 55.26 -29.62 7.21
CA ALA A 719 54.68 -30.76 6.46
C ALA A 719 53.15 -31.01 6.43
N SER A 720 52.60 -31.04 5.21
CA SER A 720 51.35 -31.73 4.87
C SER A 720 51.57 -32.69 3.70
N SER A 721 50.97 -33.89 3.75
CA SER A 721 51.13 -34.94 2.74
C SER A 721 49.99 -35.96 2.82
N GLY A 722 49.37 -36.31 1.68
CA GLY A 722 48.20 -37.21 1.62
C GLY A 722 46.91 -36.49 2.06
N ALA A 723 45.82 -36.36 1.28
CA ALA A 723 45.21 -37.16 0.21
C ALA A 723 44.43 -38.40 0.69
N SER A 724 43.14 -38.44 0.30
CA SER A 724 42.29 -39.65 0.23
C SER A 724 41.84 -40.25 1.59
N ASN A 725 40.83 -41.13 1.72
CA ASN A 725 39.77 -41.56 0.79
C ASN A 725 38.62 -42.28 1.55
N LYS A 726 37.42 -42.31 0.94
CA LYS A 726 36.44 -43.44 0.83
C LYS A 726 36.04 -44.36 2.02
N HIS A 727 34.72 -44.58 2.07
CA HIS A 727 33.98 -45.85 2.28
C HIS A 727 34.15 -46.70 3.57
N ALA A 728 33.02 -47.07 4.20
CA ALA A 728 32.38 -48.41 4.12
C ALA A 728 31.72 -48.90 5.44
N ALA A 729 30.66 -49.72 5.29
CA ALA A 729 30.07 -50.69 6.25
C ALA A 729 29.64 -50.17 7.66
N SER A 730 28.36 -50.24 8.08
CA SER A 730 27.57 -51.47 8.36
C SER A 730 28.24 -52.41 9.39
N PRO A 731 27.52 -53.08 10.32
CA PRO A 731 26.17 -53.66 10.10
C PRO A 731 25.23 -53.74 11.34
N LYS A 732 24.16 -54.56 11.22
CA LYS A 732 23.28 -55.17 12.27
C LYS A 732 22.20 -54.24 12.87
N THR A 733 20.96 -54.69 13.14
CA THR A 733 20.26 -55.99 12.94
C THR A 733 18.73 -55.74 12.85
N LEU A 734 17.96 -56.40 11.97
CA LEU A 734 17.02 -57.54 12.25
C LEU A 734 16.00 -57.30 13.39
N SER A 735 14.69 -57.64 13.29
CA SER A 735 13.93 -58.37 12.25
C SER A 735 12.41 -58.46 12.54
N ASP A 736 11.58 -58.58 11.47
CA ASP A 736 10.28 -59.34 11.35
C ASP A 736 9.09 -59.00 12.32
N SER A 737 7.81 -59.32 12.05
CA SER A 737 7.10 -59.98 10.93
C SER A 737 5.63 -59.44 10.80
N GLY A 738 4.88 -59.84 9.75
CA GLY A 738 3.40 -59.65 9.65
C GLY A 738 2.59 -60.78 10.31
N PRO A 739 1.38 -61.20 9.83
CA PRO A 739 0.62 -60.69 8.65
C PRO A 739 -0.96 -60.81 8.72
N VAL A 740 -1.64 -60.60 7.57
CA VAL A 740 -3.00 -61.09 7.13
C VAL A 740 -4.31 -60.48 7.71
N GLY A 741 -5.27 -60.18 6.80
CA GLY A 741 -6.72 -60.01 7.06
C GLY A 741 -7.51 -59.47 5.83
N ASP A 742 -8.41 -60.27 5.24
CA ASP A 742 -9.24 -59.95 4.04
C ASP A 742 -10.72 -60.35 4.29
N VAL A 743 -11.69 -59.87 3.46
CA VAL A 743 -12.95 -60.55 3.02
C VAL A 743 -13.94 -59.61 2.26
N THR A 744 -14.12 -59.86 0.95
CA THR A 744 -15.29 -59.68 0.02
C THR A 744 -16.16 -58.39 0.00
N ARG A 745 -16.37 -57.63 -1.10
CA ARG A 745 -17.07 -57.89 -2.42
C ARG A 745 -18.58 -58.29 -2.34
N PRO A 746 -19.43 -58.18 -3.41
CA PRO A 746 -19.16 -57.91 -4.85
C PRO A 746 -20.12 -56.92 -5.62
N PHE A 747 -19.96 -56.88 -6.95
CA PHE A 747 -20.79 -56.27 -8.02
C PHE A 747 -20.59 -54.75 -8.32
N GLU A 748 -21.14 -54.20 -9.42
CA GLU A 748 -20.82 -54.30 -10.88
C GLU A 748 -21.72 -53.28 -11.65
N ALA A 749 -21.57 -52.88 -12.92
CA ALA A 749 -20.81 -53.28 -14.13
C ALA A 749 -20.19 -52.00 -14.80
N THR A 750 -19.40 -51.90 -15.90
CA THR A 750 -19.09 -52.66 -17.15
C THR A 750 -20.20 -52.69 -18.25
N PRO A 751 -19.90 -52.69 -19.59
CA PRO A 751 -18.63 -53.05 -20.25
C PRO A 751 -18.03 -52.11 -21.34
N SER A 752 -16.69 -52.15 -21.43
CA SER A 752 -15.81 -52.31 -22.64
C SER A 752 -15.88 -51.35 -23.85
N GLY A 753 -14.83 -51.18 -24.68
CA GLY A 753 -13.46 -51.74 -24.77
C GLY A 753 -12.89 -51.41 -26.19
N ILE A 754 -11.58 -51.36 -26.50
CA ILE A 754 -10.59 -52.45 -26.50
C ILE A 754 -9.18 -51.88 -26.85
N LEU A 755 -8.13 -52.56 -26.37
CA LEU A 755 -6.69 -52.64 -26.79
C LEU A 755 -6.14 -51.71 -27.90
N GLY A 756 -4.88 -51.25 -27.89
CA GLY A 756 -3.74 -51.54 -26.99
C GLY A 756 -2.51 -52.07 -27.73
N GLY A 757 -1.31 -51.51 -27.50
CA GLY A 757 -0.06 -51.98 -28.12
C GLY A 757 1.17 -51.14 -27.73
N SER A 758 2.32 -51.80 -27.57
CA SER A 758 3.63 -51.20 -27.27
C SER A 758 4.72 -52.00 -28.00
N SER A 759 5.71 -51.33 -28.61
CA SER A 759 7.12 -51.76 -28.69
C SER A 759 7.95 -50.99 -29.74
N ASP A 760 9.27 -51.11 -29.57
CA ASP A 760 10.34 -51.05 -30.57
C ASP A 760 10.88 -49.71 -31.12
N ASN A 761 12.10 -49.84 -31.66
CA ASN A 761 13.17 -48.84 -31.76
C ASN A 761 14.10 -49.26 -32.93
N ARG A 762 15.03 -48.39 -33.36
CA ARG A 762 15.76 -48.34 -34.67
C ARG A 762 14.99 -47.54 -35.73
N GLY A 763 15.65 -46.81 -36.65
CA GLY A 763 17.08 -46.52 -36.82
C GLY A 763 17.42 -46.04 -38.24
N LEU A 764 18.64 -45.52 -38.45
CA LEU A 764 19.16 -44.86 -39.67
C LEU A 764 18.57 -43.44 -39.88
N ALA A 765 19.30 -42.33 -40.10
CA ALA A 765 20.60 -42.02 -40.71
C ALA A 765 20.63 -42.16 -42.25
N GLY A 766 21.02 -41.15 -43.04
CA GLY A 766 21.47 -39.77 -42.77
C GLY A 766 22.21 -39.23 -44.01
N LEU A 767 22.59 -37.94 -44.08
CA LEU A 767 23.56 -37.44 -45.08
C LEU A 767 24.11 -36.03 -44.74
N HIS A 768 25.41 -35.83 -44.96
CA HIS A 768 26.15 -34.56 -44.84
C HIS A 768 27.31 -34.57 -45.86
N PRO A 769 27.65 -33.43 -46.49
CA PRO A 769 28.95 -32.77 -46.25
C PRO A 769 28.77 -31.25 -45.99
N ALA A 770 29.54 -30.58 -45.12
CA ALA A 770 30.91 -30.05 -45.28
C ALA A 770 31.02 -28.85 -46.28
N LYS A 771 31.84 -27.79 -46.05
CA LYS A 771 32.96 -27.61 -45.09
C LYS A 771 33.31 -26.13 -44.82
N ALA A 772 33.63 -25.82 -43.55
CA ALA A 772 34.52 -24.78 -42.97
C ALA A 772 34.88 -23.46 -43.71
N ARG A 773 34.88 -22.35 -42.94
CA ARG A 773 36.09 -21.55 -42.69
C ARG A 773 36.04 -20.74 -41.37
N GLU A 774 37.17 -20.13 -41.02
CA GLU A 774 37.52 -19.67 -39.66
C GLU A 774 37.45 -18.13 -39.48
N THR A 775 37.79 -17.67 -38.28
CA THR A 775 37.75 -16.28 -37.79
C THR A 775 38.87 -15.38 -38.39
N PRO A 776 38.82 -14.05 -38.21
CA PRO A 776 39.39 -13.46 -36.99
C PRO A 776 38.63 -12.25 -36.39
N ILE A 777 38.97 -11.92 -35.13
CA ILE A 777 38.66 -10.63 -34.47
C ILE A 777 39.82 -9.66 -34.75
N VAL A 778 39.53 -8.38 -35.01
CA VAL A 778 40.54 -7.31 -35.10
C VAL A 778 40.03 -5.99 -34.49
N ASP A 779 40.76 -5.45 -33.53
CA ASP A 779 40.63 -4.06 -33.03
C ASP A 779 41.15 -3.06 -34.07
N ILE A 780 40.44 -1.92 -34.26
CA ILE A 780 41.05 -0.70 -34.81
C ILE A 780 40.66 0.52 -33.97
N ARG A 781 41.68 1.34 -33.65
CA ARG A 781 41.62 2.59 -32.90
C ARG A 781 42.15 3.74 -33.78
N ARG A 782 41.68 4.98 -33.52
CA ARG A 782 42.21 6.27 -34.04
C ARG A 782 42.07 6.46 -35.56
N GLU A 783 42.29 7.64 -36.17
CA GLU A 783 42.67 9.02 -35.72
C GLU A 783 41.63 10.00 -36.35
N ALA A 784 41.20 11.15 -35.79
CA ALA A 784 41.84 12.32 -35.16
C ALA A 784 42.25 13.46 -36.13
N ALA A 785 41.53 14.60 -36.04
CA ALA A 785 41.99 15.95 -36.42
C ALA A 785 40.99 17.01 -35.89
N ASN A 786 41.29 18.30 -35.74
CA ASN A 786 42.40 19.06 -35.14
C ASN A 786 42.19 20.55 -35.52
N THR A 787 42.06 21.45 -34.54
CA THR A 787 42.43 22.90 -34.56
C THR A 787 42.13 23.46 -33.16
N THR A 788 43.12 23.70 -32.27
CA THR A 788 43.90 24.95 -32.07
C THR A 788 43.07 26.16 -31.64
N ASN A 789 43.43 27.01 -30.66
CA ASN A 789 44.60 27.10 -29.76
C ASN A 789 44.15 27.86 -28.45
N GLU A 790 44.90 28.05 -27.35
CA GLU A 790 46.16 28.82 -27.20
C GLU A 790 47.02 28.43 -25.95
N SER A 791 48.21 29.05 -25.84
CA SER A 791 49.29 29.00 -24.83
C SER A 791 48.95 28.65 -23.36
N ARG A 792 49.68 27.77 -22.64
CA ARG A 792 51.12 27.80 -22.19
C ARG A 792 51.44 28.93 -21.20
N GLN A 793 51.69 28.67 -19.91
CA GLN A 793 52.92 28.09 -19.27
C GLN A 793 54.18 29.01 -19.27
N ALA A 794 54.58 29.50 -18.09
CA ALA A 794 55.98 29.59 -17.62
C ALA A 794 56.08 29.99 -16.13
N THR A 795 57.14 29.55 -15.43
CA THR A 795 57.66 30.08 -14.15
C THR A 795 59.10 30.56 -14.42
N PRO A 796 59.68 31.57 -13.71
CA PRO A 796 60.54 31.22 -12.54
C PRO A 796 60.83 32.33 -11.48
N GLN A 797 61.19 31.92 -10.24
CA GLN A 797 62.08 32.62 -9.26
C GLN A 797 61.71 34.07 -8.82
N ARG A 798 62.24 34.73 -7.76
CA ARG A 798 63.09 34.45 -6.55
C ARG A 798 62.63 35.50 -5.48
N SER A 799 63.06 35.60 -4.21
CA SER A 799 64.23 35.11 -3.43
C SER A 799 63.99 35.32 -1.93
N GLU A 800 64.72 34.56 -1.09
CA GLU A 800 65.23 34.90 0.26
C GLU A 800 64.22 35.34 1.37
N ASP A 801 64.22 34.76 2.58
CA ASP A 801 64.97 33.63 3.15
C ASP A 801 64.19 33.10 4.41
N THR A 802 64.59 32.14 5.28
CA THR A 802 65.90 31.54 5.57
C THR A 802 65.82 30.10 6.15
N GLN A 803 66.96 29.63 6.67
CA GLN A 803 67.30 28.37 7.34
C GLN A 803 66.57 28.12 8.68
N SER A 804 66.49 26.92 9.26
CA SER A 804 66.62 25.54 8.74
C SER A 804 66.16 24.50 9.80
N ASP A 805 65.96 23.25 9.37
CA ASP A 805 65.90 21.99 10.17
C ASP A 805 67.10 21.83 11.16
N PRO A 806 67.10 20.91 12.18
CA PRO A 806 66.65 19.50 12.03
C PRO A 806 65.95 18.78 13.21
N SER A 807 65.20 17.73 12.82
CA SER A 807 65.18 16.33 13.33
C SER A 807 65.44 15.97 14.82
N ALA A 808 64.68 14.99 15.32
CA ALA A 808 64.91 14.29 16.58
C ALA A 808 66.13 13.34 16.57
N PRO A 809 66.70 13.05 17.74
CA PRO A 809 66.98 11.64 18.09
C PRO A 809 66.65 11.27 19.57
N SER A 810 66.85 10.00 19.89
CA SER A 810 66.71 9.36 21.21
C SER A 810 67.95 9.46 22.11
N GLU A 811 67.82 9.26 23.43
CA GLU A 811 68.44 8.10 24.14
C GLU A 811 68.11 7.99 25.65
N ASN A 812 68.60 6.89 26.24
CA ASN A 812 68.22 6.17 27.46
C ASN A 812 68.48 6.82 28.86
N SER A 813 67.91 6.13 29.86
CA SER A 813 68.47 5.76 31.19
C SER A 813 68.33 6.68 32.42
N ASP A 814 67.92 6.01 33.52
CA ASP A 814 68.24 6.19 34.95
C ASP A 814 67.96 7.52 35.70
N ALA A 815 67.72 7.55 37.02
CA ALA A 815 67.14 6.59 37.98
C ALA A 815 66.91 7.29 39.35
N PHE A 816 66.07 6.72 40.24
CA PHE A 816 65.83 7.11 41.65
C PHE A 816 65.24 8.53 41.92
N GLY A 817 64.46 8.71 43.00
CA GLY A 817 63.93 10.07 43.32
C GLY A 817 62.95 10.33 44.47
N VAL A 818 62.71 9.41 45.42
CA VAL A 818 62.12 9.64 46.77
C VAL A 818 61.05 10.75 46.95
N MET A 819 59.78 10.33 47.03
CA MET A 819 58.78 10.69 48.07
C MET A 819 58.96 12.02 48.85
N LEU A 820 58.06 12.98 48.64
CA LEU A 820 57.64 13.96 49.65
C LEU A 820 56.11 14.06 49.73
N CYS A 821 55.59 14.67 50.80
CA CYS A 821 54.21 14.53 51.24
C CYS A 821 53.53 15.87 51.57
N GLU A 822 52.40 16.14 50.92
CA GLU A 822 51.48 17.25 51.18
C GLU A 822 50.06 16.62 51.10
N SER A 823 49.34 16.40 52.20
CA SER A 823 48.65 17.33 53.11
C SER A 823 47.14 17.33 52.83
N ASP A 824 46.38 16.56 53.61
CA ASP A 824 44.91 16.56 53.62
C ASP A 824 44.39 17.92 54.15
N ASP A 825 43.94 18.83 53.27
CA ASP A 825 42.93 19.85 53.62
C ASP A 825 42.36 20.57 52.37
N ASP A 826 41.43 19.91 51.64
CA ASP A 826 40.25 20.61 51.11
C ASP A 826 39.10 19.64 50.80
N LEU A 827 37.93 19.86 51.41
CA LEU A 827 36.70 19.08 51.20
C LEU A 827 35.46 19.99 51.14
N SER A 828 35.63 21.19 50.60
CA SER A 828 34.60 22.25 50.54
C SER A 828 34.31 22.81 49.15
N SER A 829 35.17 22.56 48.14
CA SER A 829 34.92 23.07 46.79
C SER A 829 33.88 22.24 46.05
N ILE A 830 32.64 22.74 46.03
CA ILE A 830 31.57 22.21 45.17
C ILE A 830 31.70 22.70 43.71
N SER A 831 32.67 23.58 43.44
CA SER A 831 32.89 24.29 42.17
C SER A 831 33.54 23.45 41.06
N SER A 832 33.90 22.18 41.32
CA SER A 832 34.65 21.33 40.38
C SER A 832 33.76 20.39 39.54
N LEU A 833 32.44 20.63 39.49
CA LEU A 833 31.46 19.73 38.86
C LEU A 833 30.88 20.24 37.53
N SER A 834 31.04 21.51 37.17
CA SER A 834 30.34 22.17 36.06
C SER A 834 30.77 21.71 34.67
N ASP A 835 32.08 21.66 34.40
CA ASP A 835 32.58 21.78 33.04
C ASP A 835 33.05 20.45 32.45
N LEU A 836 32.10 19.72 31.85
CA LEU A 836 32.42 18.68 30.87
C LEU A 836 32.79 19.34 29.54
N SER A 837 33.99 19.05 29.02
CA SER A 837 34.32 19.40 27.63
C SER A 837 33.36 18.70 26.67
N GLU A 838 32.96 19.37 25.58
CA GLU A 838 32.02 18.80 24.59
C GLU A 838 32.51 17.45 24.04
N ARG A 839 33.83 17.29 23.92
CA ARG A 839 34.49 16.04 23.51
C ARG A 839 34.30 14.90 24.51
N GLU A 840 34.36 15.15 25.81
CA GLU A 840 34.08 14.13 26.84
C GLU A 840 32.59 13.78 26.88
N LEU A 841 31.72 14.74 26.56
CA LEU A 841 30.28 14.52 26.43
C LEU A 841 29.94 13.64 25.23
N ASP A 842 30.44 13.95 24.03
CA ASP A 842 30.15 13.15 22.84
C ASP A 842 30.73 11.72 22.95
N ILE A 843 31.91 11.53 23.56
CA ILE A 843 32.44 10.19 23.89
C ILE A 843 31.47 9.40 24.80
N ARG A 844 30.88 10.03 25.83
CA ARG A 844 29.88 9.35 26.67
C ARG A 844 28.53 9.15 25.98
N ILE A 845 28.15 10.01 25.03
CA ILE A 845 26.95 9.82 24.20
C ILE A 845 27.14 8.63 23.25
N GLU A 846 28.33 8.42 22.71
CA GLU A 846 28.68 7.20 21.96
C GLU A 846 28.69 5.96 22.87
N ASP A 847 29.30 6.00 24.07
CA ASP A 847 29.29 4.86 25.00
C ASP A 847 27.88 4.51 25.49
N PHE A 848 27.00 5.50 25.71
CA PHE A 848 25.61 5.25 26.09
C PHE A 848 24.82 4.59 24.95
N LYS A 849 25.00 5.07 23.70
CA LYS A 849 24.42 4.44 22.51
C LYS A 849 24.97 3.04 22.24
N SER A 850 26.25 2.79 22.51
CA SER A 850 26.86 1.47 22.35
C SER A 850 26.25 0.45 23.35
N ARG A 851 25.87 0.92 24.55
CA ARG A 851 25.17 0.12 25.57
C ARG A 851 23.71 -0.15 25.22
N GLU A 852 22.99 0.83 24.65
CA GLU A 852 21.62 0.59 24.15
C GLU A 852 21.60 -0.35 22.92
N ASN A 853 22.58 -0.23 22.02
CA ASN A 853 22.74 -1.13 20.87
C ASN A 853 23.46 -2.46 21.20
N SER A 854 23.86 -2.70 22.45
CA SER A 854 24.44 -3.97 22.86
C SER A 854 23.33 -5.02 23.01
N PRO A 855 23.33 -6.12 22.22
CA PRO A 855 22.23 -7.08 22.25
C PRO A 855 22.10 -7.73 23.62
N GLY A 856 20.95 -7.50 24.26
CA GLY A 856 20.62 -8.07 25.57
C GLY A 856 20.82 -9.58 25.57
N ARG A 857 21.59 -10.07 26.56
CA ARG A 857 21.99 -11.47 26.72
C ARG A 857 20.86 -12.45 26.40
N LEU A 858 20.99 -13.15 25.26
CA LEU A 858 20.01 -14.12 24.77
C LEU A 858 19.54 -15.06 25.90
N PRO A 859 18.22 -15.33 26.01
CA PRO A 859 17.75 -16.42 26.86
C PRO A 859 18.34 -17.75 26.35
N PRO A 860 18.49 -18.77 27.23
CA PRO A 860 18.89 -20.09 26.76
C PRO A 860 17.88 -20.60 25.71
N PRO A 861 18.33 -21.32 24.66
CA PRO A 861 17.46 -21.72 23.57
C PRO A 861 16.30 -22.57 24.08
N SER A 862 15.07 -22.12 23.79
CA SER A 862 13.87 -22.91 23.97
C SER A 862 13.88 -24.10 23.00
N ASN A 863 13.21 -25.20 23.38
CA ASN A 863 13.11 -26.37 22.51
C ASN A 863 12.44 -25.98 21.17
N PRO A 864 12.92 -26.51 20.02
CA PRO A 864 12.41 -26.16 18.69
C PRO A 864 11.01 -26.72 18.37
N SER A 865 10.23 -27.14 19.38
CA SER A 865 8.90 -27.73 19.26
C SER A 865 7.74 -26.74 19.36
N ASN A 866 7.99 -25.48 19.75
CA ASN A 866 6.95 -24.52 20.14
C ASN A 866 6.97 -23.19 19.35
N LEU A 867 7.86 -23.03 18.36
CA LEU A 867 8.17 -21.74 17.74
C LEU A 867 7.25 -21.32 16.56
N LEU A 868 5.97 -21.72 16.55
CA LEU A 868 5.02 -21.35 15.49
C LEU A 868 3.79 -20.58 15.99
N ASP A 869 3.30 -20.88 17.21
CA ASP A 869 2.03 -20.34 17.73
C ASP A 869 2.19 -19.07 18.59
N ASP A 870 3.35 -18.86 19.25
CA ASP A 870 3.57 -17.77 20.23
C ASP A 870 4.12 -16.45 19.60
N GLN A 871 3.63 -16.06 18.43
CA GLN A 871 3.83 -14.70 17.88
C GLN A 871 2.48 -14.00 17.74
N ASP A 872 2.37 -12.83 18.37
CA ASP A 872 1.16 -12.02 18.40
C ASP A 872 0.66 -11.71 16.98
N GLU A 873 -0.61 -11.98 16.69
CA GLU A 873 -1.17 -11.85 15.33
C GLU A 873 -1.08 -10.39 14.84
N PHE A 874 -1.24 -9.44 15.76
CA PHE A 874 -1.11 -8.01 15.51
C PHE A 874 0.33 -7.53 15.32
N GLU A 875 1.35 -8.29 15.76
CA GLU A 875 2.76 -8.03 15.44
C GLU A 875 3.14 -8.59 14.06
N ARG A 876 2.38 -9.56 13.53
CA ARG A 876 2.56 -10.09 12.17
C ARG A 876 1.89 -9.24 11.10
N ASP A 877 0.78 -8.57 11.42
CA ASP A 877 -0.10 -7.93 10.43
C ASP A 877 -0.75 -6.61 10.95
N PRO A 878 0.04 -5.57 11.26
CA PRO A 878 -0.45 -4.30 11.82
C PRO A 878 -1.15 -3.42 10.78
N TRP A 879 -1.94 -2.45 11.27
CA TRP A 879 -2.61 -1.43 10.47
C TRP A 879 -1.60 -0.56 9.70
N ASN A 880 -1.65 -0.66 8.37
CA ASN A 880 -0.73 0.01 7.43
C ASN A 880 -1.50 0.56 6.21
N ALA A 881 -2.63 1.23 6.46
CA ALA A 881 -3.45 1.83 5.41
C ALA A 881 -2.78 3.09 4.85
N VAL A 882 -2.49 3.10 3.54
CA VAL A 882 -1.82 4.22 2.86
C VAL A 882 -2.47 4.47 1.50
N ALA A 883 -3.02 5.66 1.31
CA ALA A 883 -3.70 6.10 0.09
C ALA A 883 -2.82 7.07 -0.73
N VAL A 884 -3.02 7.11 -2.05
CA VAL A 884 -2.37 8.08 -2.94
C VAL A 884 -3.47 8.88 -3.61
N VAL A 885 -3.61 10.14 -3.20
CA VAL A 885 -4.81 10.95 -3.49
C VAL A 885 -4.40 12.22 -4.23
N GLY A 886 -5.14 12.52 -5.29
CA GLY A 886 -4.99 13.71 -6.10
C GLY A 886 -6.19 14.64 -5.95
N LEU A 887 -5.92 15.94 -5.83
CA LEU A 887 -6.94 16.98 -5.99
C LEU A 887 -6.78 17.61 -7.38
N ARG A 888 -7.87 17.61 -8.15
CA ARG A 888 -8.03 18.37 -9.39
C ARG A 888 -8.95 19.57 -9.13
N VAL A 889 -8.54 20.74 -9.59
CA VAL A 889 -9.32 21.98 -9.59
C VAL A 889 -9.53 22.37 -11.04
N TYR A 890 -10.74 22.14 -11.56
CA TYR A 890 -11.17 22.65 -12.86
C TYR A 890 -11.80 24.03 -12.66
N HIS A 891 -11.46 25.01 -13.49
CA HIS A 891 -12.10 26.33 -13.45
C HIS A 891 -12.38 26.86 -14.86
N LYS A 892 -13.44 27.67 -15.00
CA LYS A 892 -13.68 28.41 -16.25
C LYS A 892 -12.65 29.51 -16.43
N VAL A 893 -12.47 29.90 -17.69
CA VAL A 893 -11.60 31.00 -18.14
C VAL A 893 -12.42 31.91 -19.05
N LEU A 894 -12.24 33.22 -18.91
CA LEU A 894 -12.77 34.22 -19.83
C LEU A 894 -11.73 34.50 -20.92
N GLU A 895 -12.16 34.91 -22.12
CA GLU A 895 -11.28 34.98 -23.32
C GLU A 895 -10.03 35.88 -23.13
N ASP A 896 -10.11 36.91 -22.29
CA ASP A 896 -8.98 37.79 -21.95
C ASP A 896 -7.90 37.11 -21.06
N ASP A 897 -8.22 35.99 -20.39
CA ASP A 897 -7.45 35.40 -19.29
C ASP A 897 -6.72 34.08 -19.68
N GLU A 898 -6.59 33.77 -20.97
CA GLU A 898 -5.97 32.52 -21.44
C GLU A 898 -4.56 32.28 -20.90
N ASN A 899 -3.78 33.33 -20.63
CA ASN A 899 -2.40 33.22 -20.12
C ASN A 899 -2.25 33.48 -18.61
N GLU A 900 -3.33 33.77 -17.87
CA GLU A 900 -3.23 33.99 -16.41
C GLU A 900 -3.30 32.67 -15.61
N VAL A 901 -2.51 32.59 -14.53
CA VAL A 901 -2.53 31.53 -13.52
C VAL A 901 -3.57 31.89 -12.44
N ILE A 902 -4.84 31.59 -12.73
CA ILE A 902 -5.98 31.91 -11.85
C ILE A 902 -5.98 31.03 -10.59
N VAL A 903 -5.63 29.75 -10.73
CA VAL A 903 -5.53 28.79 -9.63
C VAL A 903 -4.06 28.52 -9.29
N LYS A 904 -3.70 28.63 -8.01
CA LYS A 904 -2.47 28.04 -7.46
C LYS A 904 -2.83 26.99 -6.43
N LEU A 905 -2.24 25.80 -6.52
CA LEU A 905 -2.61 24.63 -5.72
C LEU A 905 -1.38 24.08 -4.97
N ARG A 906 -1.53 23.79 -3.67
CA ARG A 906 -0.48 23.23 -2.81
C ARG A 906 -1.02 22.15 -1.87
N VAL A 907 -0.14 21.26 -1.42
CA VAL A 907 -0.37 20.42 -0.23
C VAL A 907 0.09 21.19 0.99
N VAL A 908 -0.72 21.22 2.04
CA VAL A 908 -0.37 21.73 3.36
C VAL A 908 -0.27 20.52 4.29
N PRO A 909 0.94 20.14 4.74
CA PRO A 909 1.07 19.07 5.75
C PRO A 909 0.60 19.56 7.12
N PRO A 910 0.46 18.66 8.12
CA PRO A 910 0.48 19.08 9.52
C PRO A 910 1.65 20.04 9.79
N ASN A 911 1.45 20.98 10.71
CA ASN A 911 2.53 21.75 11.30
C ASN A 911 2.91 21.12 12.65
N PRO A 912 3.84 20.14 12.70
CA PRO A 912 4.28 19.50 13.94
C PRO A 912 5.04 20.43 14.90
N PHE A 913 5.15 21.73 14.58
CA PHE A 913 5.79 22.75 15.40
C PHE A 913 4.77 23.77 15.95
N ALA A 914 3.50 23.70 15.53
CA ALA A 914 2.43 24.56 16.03
C ALA A 914 2.13 24.30 17.52
N GLU A 915 2.10 23.05 17.97
CA GLU A 915 1.73 22.69 19.35
C GLU A 915 2.64 23.36 20.39
N GLU A 916 3.95 23.42 20.14
CA GLU A 916 4.90 24.07 21.06
C GLU A 916 4.74 25.60 21.12
N GLU A 917 4.21 26.26 20.07
CA GLU A 917 3.85 27.68 20.13
C GLU A 917 2.45 27.92 20.72
N VAL A 918 1.47 27.07 20.41
CA VAL A 918 0.09 27.24 20.89
C VAL A 918 0.02 27.02 22.40
N ILE A 919 0.69 25.99 22.94
CA ILE A 919 0.77 25.77 24.40
C ILE A 919 1.47 26.94 25.11
N ALA A 920 2.36 27.67 24.43
CA ALA A 920 3.00 28.87 24.97
C ALA A 920 2.13 30.15 24.87
N LYS A 921 1.11 30.17 24.01
CA LYS A 921 0.23 31.34 23.75
C LYS A 921 -1.13 31.22 24.46
N ASP A 922 -1.69 30.02 24.58
CA ASP A 922 -2.95 29.77 25.28
C ASP A 922 -2.83 29.92 26.81
N ALA A 923 -1.61 30.00 27.34
CA ALA A 923 -1.34 30.36 28.73
C ALA A 923 -1.81 31.79 29.11
N ASP A 924 -2.06 32.68 28.14
CA ASP A 924 -2.41 34.10 28.38
C ASP A 924 -3.65 34.58 27.60
N SER A 925 -4.49 33.65 27.12
CA SER A 925 -5.65 33.96 26.25
C SER A 925 -6.92 33.24 26.71
N SER A 926 -7.57 33.76 27.76
CA SER A 926 -8.79 33.19 28.36
C SER A 926 -10.07 33.52 27.56
N LYS A 927 -10.06 33.31 26.24
CA LYS A 927 -11.22 33.45 25.35
C LYS A 927 -11.34 32.26 24.41
N LYS A 928 -11.99 31.18 24.89
CA LYS A 928 -12.51 30.14 24.00
C LYS A 928 -13.44 30.80 22.98
N LYS A 929 -13.10 30.69 21.69
CA LYS A 929 -14.08 30.94 20.62
C LYS A 929 -15.26 29.96 20.78
N PRO A 930 -16.48 30.33 20.35
CA PRO A 930 -17.52 29.33 20.15
C PRO A 930 -17.07 28.40 19.02
N LYS A 931 -16.85 27.11 19.32
CA LYS A 931 -16.67 26.11 18.27
C LYS A 931 -17.95 26.01 17.45
N GLY A 932 -17.83 25.86 16.14
CA GLY A 932 -18.92 25.47 15.26
C GLY A 932 -19.51 24.11 15.67
N LEU A 933 -20.73 23.84 15.21
CA LEU A 933 -21.43 22.58 15.45
C LEU A 933 -20.96 21.54 14.42
N ASP A 934 -20.22 20.50 14.83
CA ASP A 934 -19.77 19.48 13.87
C ASP A 934 -20.86 18.42 13.65
N VAL A 935 -21.79 18.76 12.77
CA VAL A 935 -22.98 17.98 12.41
C VAL A 935 -22.70 16.54 11.97
N ASP A 936 -21.45 16.18 11.63
CA ASP A 936 -21.07 14.82 11.23
C ASP A 936 -20.50 13.98 12.37
N ASP A 937 -20.07 14.63 13.46
CA ASP A 937 -19.55 13.96 14.66
C ASP A 937 -20.42 14.32 15.87
N SER A 938 -21.65 13.79 15.84
CA SER A 938 -22.60 13.90 16.95
C SER A 938 -22.06 13.34 18.28
N ALA A 939 -20.96 12.57 18.26
CA ALA A 939 -20.28 12.13 19.49
C ALA A 939 -19.36 13.23 20.04
N LYS A 940 -18.52 13.88 19.21
CA LYS A 940 -17.78 15.09 19.61
C LYS A 940 -18.74 16.17 20.10
N ASP A 941 -19.81 16.48 19.36
CA ASP A 941 -20.83 17.45 19.76
C ASP A 941 -21.52 17.08 21.09
N ALA A 942 -21.80 15.78 21.33
CA ALA A 942 -22.36 15.33 22.61
C ALA A 942 -21.37 15.54 23.78
N THR A 943 -20.06 15.46 23.53
CA THR A 943 -19.00 15.74 24.53
C THR A 943 -18.65 17.22 24.69
N LEU A 944 -19.19 18.13 23.87
CA LEU A 944 -19.07 19.56 24.11
C LEU A 944 -19.85 19.96 25.37
N GLU A 945 -19.12 20.18 26.47
CA GLU A 945 -19.61 20.81 27.71
C GLU A 945 -19.93 22.31 27.51
N GLY A 946 -20.81 22.60 26.55
CA GLY A 946 -21.41 23.90 26.28
C GLY A 946 -22.66 24.12 27.14
N GLU A 947 -22.84 25.37 27.61
CA GLU A 947 -23.75 25.71 28.70
C GLU A 947 -25.22 25.27 28.49
N ILE A 948 -25.80 24.74 29.57
CA ILE A 948 -27.21 24.32 29.66
C ILE A 948 -28.20 25.43 29.26
N GLN A 949 -27.80 26.70 29.31
CA GLN A 949 -28.64 27.82 28.87
C GLN A 949 -28.80 27.90 27.34
N GLN A 950 -27.77 27.57 26.55
CA GLN A 950 -27.88 27.61 25.09
C GLN A 950 -28.82 26.50 24.58
N ARG A 951 -28.72 25.29 25.14
CA ARG A 951 -29.62 24.15 24.85
C ARG A 951 -31.10 24.42 25.17
N LYS A 952 -31.43 25.49 25.90
CA LYS A 952 -32.82 25.92 26.17
C LYS A 952 -33.37 26.96 25.19
N LYS A 953 -32.54 27.64 24.39
CA LYS A 953 -33.01 28.60 23.38
C LYS A 953 -33.41 27.96 22.06
N SER A 954 -32.89 26.77 21.74
CA SER A 954 -33.18 26.03 20.51
C SER A 954 -34.36 25.05 20.59
N ILE A 955 -34.97 24.88 21.78
CA ILE A 955 -36.05 23.89 22.05
C ILE A 955 -37.39 24.58 22.41
N ALA A 956 -37.41 25.90 22.53
CA ALA A 956 -38.65 26.67 22.68
C ALA A 956 -39.17 27.09 21.30
N PRO A 957 -40.39 26.68 20.88
CA PRO A 957 -41.02 27.27 19.70
C PRO A 957 -41.33 28.75 19.95
N SER A 958 -41.01 29.61 18.99
CA SER A 958 -41.47 31.00 18.97
C SER A 958 -42.99 31.01 18.74
N GLY A 959 -43.75 31.32 19.79
CA GLY A 959 -45.21 31.31 19.78
C GLY A 959 -45.84 32.51 19.07
N ASP A 960 -45.55 32.68 17.78
CA ASP A 960 -46.15 33.67 16.86
C ASP A 960 -46.54 33.02 15.50
N ASP A 961 -46.81 31.72 15.49
CA ASP A 961 -47.49 30.99 14.40
C ASP A 961 -48.49 29.99 15.00
N LEU A 962 -49.80 30.32 14.93
CA LEU A 962 -50.92 29.50 15.42
C LEU A 962 -52.23 29.80 14.65
#